data_AF-A0A9W7L5Q5-F1
#
_entry.id   AF-A0A9W7L5Q5-F1
#
_cell.length_a   1.000
_cell.length_b   1.000
_cell.length_c   1.000
_cell.angle_alpha   90.00
_cell.angle_beta   90.00
_cell.angle_gamma   90.00
#
_symmetry.space_group_name_H-M   'P 1'
#
loop_
_entity.id
_entity.type
_entity.pdbx_description
1 polymer ?
#
loop_
_entity_poly.entity_id
_entity_poly.type
_entity_poly.pdbx_seq_one_letter_code
_entity_poly.pdbx_strand_id
1 'polypeptide(L)'
;MSTGIYDDDAKEEDVENPMRGPGIQRRGTMLLNADGGLDTTVPTGTTQHHDDEDEGGGSESDDSGSYSDGDDFELRNRRDPSDFAAEAKASRRLSVQEKGEKAMGYLQDMLRNNAPVKSSNRRSIDWDAMPKSALEADIIAEEKRIAREESEAGKQWYDKLDDIRTVCPALVSYLEDNDVPLDFADRACRAAARFLFHQVATWTVAKTVFFMGTLGFADDDVDRYRRNLRFAQGNGKYLLRCHNVDKFIDLGFQLNHAHVLVGINKAWKREFTILHRPKGITDPQVYVPNFAALEKADKEAEETGIGKIYGQLVTLGHKEYLATKDANTKEDSPSVLKAKGERNESFVLQRRGQSNGIRKDTVVVRDDDGNGPNNCMATHRVTMTVRQGRKSKIQYTVVTEYIPDEALDMFQLGRLMVKQNDIVIRGPLTSNAKGQYCGPVSRYAARIMCSRLPPYECYVCAAGFDSKREIFLNESAPKWRTQDGEDWDAVTTFGLRMWQPSVKKWVEVSVNGFMHEVRSSDGVAGERIGTGMLAKLEHGSIIDLSGVQLIFQDFEHMKMNKPSEKTLGEFFGDFNNLRLQCPVQLQTIRYSHGSGRLPKSTGGSEDWKEDDAKEADWEDDDAWTAGVFPACGHVVTFNEDMERGLLSCPLCRSESRLKKLSISFTPAVTYADTTPTHVFNPCGCAASLRCCEFWSDIKIKHPPTPAFTDVPICPFCATNLDQSKKFSRIITGHEVKIGEDGGIIGLQSKLS
;
A
#
# COMPACT_ATOMS: atom_id res chain seq x y z
N MET A 1 -27.80 -61.73 -1.14
CA MET A 1 -27.97 -63.17 -1.48
C MET A 1 -26.69 -63.65 -2.16
N SER A 2 -26.33 -64.94 -2.06
CA SER A 2 -25.28 -65.65 -2.85
C SER A 2 -23.89 -64.97 -2.99
N THR A 3 -22.86 -65.36 -2.23
CA THR A 3 -21.83 -66.40 -2.57
C THR A 3 -20.96 -66.08 -3.81
N GLY A 4 -19.62 -66.17 -3.79
CA GLY A 4 -18.68 -66.43 -2.68
C GLY A 4 -17.33 -67.00 -3.16
N ILE A 5 -16.36 -67.11 -2.23
CA ILE A 5 -15.16 -68.00 -2.23
C ILE A 5 -14.10 -67.82 -3.35
N TYR A 6 -12.88 -67.44 -2.96
CA TYR A 6 -11.70 -68.32 -3.07
C TYR A 6 -10.53 -67.80 -2.21
N ASP A 7 -9.89 -68.73 -1.49
CA ASP A 7 -8.66 -68.58 -0.69
C ASP A 7 -7.41 -68.75 -1.63
N ASP A 8 -6.13 -68.77 -1.23
CA ASP A 8 -5.50 -69.05 0.08
C ASP A 8 -4.01 -68.56 0.11
N ASP A 9 -3.23 -69.08 1.06
CA ASP A 9 -1.75 -69.09 1.23
C ASP A 9 -1.08 -67.89 1.96
N ALA A 10 -0.75 -68.16 3.22
CA ALA A 10 -0.10 -67.26 4.19
C ALA A 10 1.44 -67.41 4.26
N LYS A 11 2.06 -66.62 5.16
CA LYS A 11 3.14 -67.12 6.06
C LYS A 11 3.43 -66.26 7.29
N GLU A 12 3.54 -66.92 8.44
CA GLU A 12 4.07 -66.46 9.74
C GLU A 12 5.63 -66.34 9.73
N GLU A 13 6.42 -65.92 10.73
CA GLU A 13 6.31 -65.15 12.02
C GLU A 13 7.69 -64.42 12.20
N ASP A 14 8.19 -63.76 13.25
CA ASP A 14 7.93 -63.52 14.70
C ASP A 14 8.02 -61.98 14.99
N VAL A 15 7.72 -61.36 16.14
CA VAL A 15 7.44 -61.73 17.56
C VAL A 15 8.66 -61.95 18.50
N GLU A 16 9.31 -60.87 18.97
CA GLU A 16 9.77 -60.79 20.39
C GLU A 16 10.02 -59.35 20.91
N ASN A 17 9.89 -59.15 22.23
CA ASN A 17 10.10 -57.88 22.95
C ASN A 17 10.24 -58.14 24.47
N PRO A 18 11.28 -57.63 25.14
CA PRO A 18 11.03 -57.05 26.48
C PRO A 18 11.88 -55.82 26.86
N MET A 19 11.17 -54.73 27.22
CA MET A 19 11.33 -53.94 28.45
C MET A 19 12.72 -53.88 29.15
N ARG A 20 13.39 -52.72 29.11
CA ARG A 20 14.17 -52.18 30.26
C ARG A 20 14.17 -50.64 30.32
N GLY A 21 14.06 -50.11 31.53
CA GLY A 21 14.59 -48.81 31.95
C GLY A 21 15.44 -49.00 33.23
N PRO A 22 15.76 -47.95 34.01
CA PRO A 22 15.56 -46.50 33.80
C PRO A 22 16.91 -45.72 33.72
N GLY A 23 16.87 -44.40 33.53
CA GLY A 23 18.07 -43.55 33.56
C GLY A 23 17.75 -42.06 33.79
N ILE A 24 18.61 -41.36 34.54
CA ILE A 24 18.40 -39.98 35.03
C ILE A 24 19.67 -39.13 34.87
N GLN A 25 19.49 -37.80 34.72
CA GLN A 25 20.43 -36.68 34.95
C GLN A 25 21.36 -36.12 33.82
N ARG A 26 21.30 -34.77 33.74
CA ARG A 26 22.38 -33.76 33.49
C ARG A 26 22.83 -33.37 32.06
N ARG A 27 22.52 -32.10 31.76
CA ARG A 27 23.41 -30.97 31.34
C ARG A 27 24.56 -31.22 30.36
N GLY A 28 24.55 -30.43 29.28
CA GLY A 28 25.70 -30.10 28.42
C GLY A 28 25.26 -30.00 26.94
N THR A 29 25.78 -29.09 26.11
CA THR A 29 26.65 -27.92 26.35
C THR A 29 26.45 -26.92 25.20
N MET A 30 26.74 -25.63 25.39
CA MET A 30 26.99 -24.75 24.24
C MET A 30 28.27 -25.20 23.52
N LEU A 31 28.32 -25.08 22.19
CA LEU A 31 29.56 -25.10 21.44
C LEU A 31 29.65 -23.84 20.57
N LEU A 32 30.46 -22.89 21.05
CA LEU A 32 31.14 -21.93 20.20
C LEU A 32 32.15 -22.71 19.34
N ASN A 33 32.25 -22.40 18.05
CA ASN A 33 33.44 -22.69 17.25
C ASN A 33 34.04 -21.36 16.84
N ALA A 34 35.25 -21.08 17.33
CA ALA A 34 36.08 -19.95 16.91
C ALA A 34 37.17 -20.43 15.94
N ASP A 35 37.84 -19.48 15.30
CA ASP A 35 38.72 -19.69 14.15
C ASP A 35 40.08 -20.34 14.47
N GLY A 36 40.77 -20.82 13.43
CA GLY A 36 42.19 -21.20 13.51
C GLY A 36 42.71 -21.99 12.30
N GLY A 37 43.29 -21.30 11.31
CA GLY A 37 44.00 -21.95 10.19
C GLY A 37 44.36 -21.01 9.03
N LEU A 38 45.67 -20.76 8.86
CA LEU A 38 46.26 -20.06 7.71
C LEU A 38 46.44 -21.06 6.52
N ASP A 39 46.82 -20.71 5.28
CA ASP A 39 47.72 -19.62 4.87
C ASP A 39 47.65 -19.19 3.37
N THR A 40 48.32 -18.06 3.08
CA THR A 40 48.79 -17.46 1.81
C THR A 40 48.30 -17.97 0.43
N THR A 41 47.79 -17.05 -0.40
CA THR A 41 48.58 -16.34 -1.45
C THR A 41 47.73 -15.32 -2.24
N VAL A 42 48.36 -14.25 -2.75
CA VAL A 42 47.72 -13.16 -3.52
C VAL A 42 48.65 -12.70 -4.66
N PRO A 43 48.13 -12.45 -5.89
CA PRO A 43 48.77 -11.60 -6.88
C PRO A 43 48.21 -10.17 -6.88
N THR A 44 49.10 -9.17 -6.98
CA THR A 44 48.82 -7.77 -7.31
C THR A 44 48.38 -7.62 -8.78
N GLY A 45 47.84 -6.50 -9.29
CA GLY A 45 47.48 -5.17 -8.77
C GLY A 45 46.58 -4.48 -9.83
N THR A 46 46.35 -3.17 -9.91
CA THR A 46 46.75 -1.98 -9.13
C THR A 46 45.76 -0.86 -9.47
N THR A 47 45.29 -0.09 -8.48
CA THR A 47 44.58 1.19 -8.67
C THR A 47 45.50 2.37 -8.34
N GLN A 48 45.25 3.54 -8.92
CA GLN A 48 45.77 4.82 -8.42
C GLN A 48 44.60 5.74 -8.05
N HIS A 49 44.85 6.58 -7.05
CA HIS A 49 43.86 7.35 -6.28
C HIS A 49 43.63 8.77 -6.84
N HIS A 50 42.61 9.45 -6.30
CA HIS A 50 42.67 10.82 -5.73
C HIS A 50 41.26 11.35 -5.38
N ASP A 51 40.65 10.93 -4.26
CA ASP A 51 40.95 11.36 -2.87
C ASP A 51 41.44 12.84 -2.76
N ASP A 52 40.86 13.77 -1.96
CA ASP A 52 39.88 13.67 -0.85
C ASP A 52 39.03 14.97 -0.62
N GLU A 53 37.92 14.83 0.13
CA GLU A 53 37.24 15.69 1.17
C GLU A 53 37.02 17.23 0.91
N ASP A 54 35.85 17.87 1.16
CA ASP A 54 35.04 18.11 2.40
C ASP A 54 35.69 19.09 3.42
N GLU A 55 35.01 19.95 4.20
CA GLU A 55 33.57 20.14 4.51
C GLU A 55 33.20 21.67 4.75
N GLY A 56 32.21 22.01 5.59
CA GLY A 56 31.73 23.41 5.88
C GLY A 56 32.54 24.18 6.97
N GLY A 57 32.10 25.31 7.55
CA GLY A 57 30.90 26.16 7.34
C GLY A 57 30.60 27.09 8.56
N GLY A 58 30.33 28.38 8.34
CA GLY A 58 30.02 29.39 9.39
C GLY A 58 31.26 30.02 10.08
N SER A 59 31.18 31.11 10.87
CA SER A 59 30.13 32.13 11.10
C SER A 59 30.68 33.28 11.98
N GLU A 60 30.22 34.53 11.79
CA GLU A 60 30.49 35.71 12.68
C GLU A 60 31.98 36.13 12.78
N SER A 61 32.40 37.33 13.19
CA SER A 61 31.78 38.66 13.46
C SER A 61 32.84 39.76 13.18
N ASP A 62 32.48 41.05 13.23
CA ASP A 62 33.28 42.27 13.51
C ASP A 62 34.76 42.38 13.03
N ASP A 63 35.22 43.49 12.44
CA ASP A 63 35.33 44.80 13.11
C ASP A 63 35.44 45.98 12.12
N SER A 64 35.65 47.19 12.63
CA SER A 64 35.62 48.47 11.95
C SER A 64 36.94 49.24 12.02
N GLY A 65 37.27 49.99 10.96
CA GLY A 65 38.40 50.91 10.92
C GLY A 65 38.93 51.12 9.49
N SER A 66 39.16 52.30 8.89
CA SER A 66 38.92 53.74 9.14
C SER A 66 40.21 54.52 8.89
N TYR A 67 40.21 55.42 7.88
CA TYR A 67 41.29 56.39 7.56
C TYR A 67 42.65 55.77 7.13
N SER A 68 43.53 56.43 6.36
CA SER A 68 43.51 57.76 5.70
C SER A 68 44.58 57.86 4.59
N ASP A 69 44.34 58.78 3.64
CA ASP A 69 45.29 59.58 2.84
C ASP A 69 46.35 58.90 1.93
N GLY A 70 46.74 59.63 0.85
CA GLY A 70 47.96 59.36 0.08
C GLY A 70 47.84 59.54 -1.45
N ASP A 71 48.07 60.76 -1.95
CA ASP A 71 48.55 60.99 -3.32
C ASP A 71 49.99 60.41 -3.46
N ASP A 72 50.66 60.24 -4.61
CA ASP A 72 50.66 61.06 -5.84
C ASP A 72 51.45 60.37 -7.00
N PHE A 73 51.48 61.04 -8.16
CA PHE A 73 52.52 61.05 -9.22
C PHE A 73 52.74 59.89 -10.23
N GLU A 74 52.58 60.27 -11.52
CA GLU A 74 53.32 59.89 -12.76
C GLU A 74 53.75 58.43 -13.05
N LEU A 75 53.55 57.90 -14.28
CA LEU A 75 54.27 58.35 -15.49
C LEU A 75 53.52 58.12 -16.83
N ARG A 76 53.98 58.83 -17.88
CA ARG A 76 53.44 58.82 -19.25
C ARG A 76 54.35 58.13 -20.27
N ASN A 77 53.73 57.72 -21.39
CA ASN A 77 54.33 57.31 -22.68
C ASN A 77 55.05 55.93 -22.65
N ARG A 78 54.99 55.11 -23.71
CA ARG A 78 54.90 55.45 -25.15
C ARG A 78 53.83 54.65 -25.92
N ARG A 79 53.49 55.16 -27.10
CA ARG A 79 52.98 54.36 -28.24
C ARG A 79 54.10 54.25 -29.28
N ASP A 80 54.14 53.16 -30.03
CA ASP A 80 54.84 53.09 -31.32
C ASP A 80 53.81 52.85 -32.45
N PRO A 81 53.92 53.47 -33.65
CA PRO A 81 52.86 53.47 -34.65
C PRO A 81 53.14 52.54 -35.84
N SER A 82 53.05 51.23 -35.64
CA SER A 82 53.00 50.24 -36.73
C SER A 82 51.93 49.19 -36.46
N ASP A 83 50.80 49.32 -37.17
CA ASP A 83 49.92 48.24 -37.67
C ASP A 83 48.58 48.84 -38.14
N PHE A 84 48.65 49.59 -39.25
CA PHE A 84 47.46 49.93 -40.03
C PHE A 84 47.25 48.86 -41.11
N ALA A 85 45.99 48.45 -41.30
CA ALA A 85 45.47 47.62 -42.38
C ALA A 85 45.58 46.07 -42.28
N ALA A 86 44.88 45.48 -41.30
CA ALA A 86 44.15 44.23 -41.52
C ALA A 86 42.91 44.12 -40.61
N GLU A 87 41.70 44.23 -41.18
CA GLU A 87 40.60 43.25 -41.08
C GLU A 87 39.27 43.83 -41.60
N ALA A 88 38.53 43.03 -42.37
CA ALA A 88 37.22 43.39 -42.89
C ALA A 88 36.10 42.94 -41.94
N LYS A 89 35.00 43.71 -41.84
CA LYS A 89 33.84 43.36 -41.00
C LYS A 89 33.12 42.09 -41.48
N ALA A 90 33.54 40.93 -41.00
CA ALA A 90 32.76 39.71 -41.07
C ALA A 90 31.50 39.85 -40.20
N SER A 91 30.33 40.04 -40.83
CA SER A 91 29.06 40.12 -40.11
C SER A 91 28.61 38.73 -39.64
N ARG A 92 29.04 38.34 -38.43
CA ARG A 92 28.64 37.08 -37.79
C ARG A 92 27.11 37.05 -37.60
N ARG A 93 26.43 36.21 -38.38
CA ARG A 93 25.01 35.86 -38.15
C ARG A 93 24.90 35.24 -36.76
N LEU A 94 24.04 35.81 -35.92
CA LEU A 94 23.72 35.27 -34.60
C LEU A 94 22.88 34.00 -34.76
N SER A 95 23.18 33.00 -33.94
CA SER A 95 22.34 31.81 -33.76
C SER A 95 20.96 32.18 -33.16
N VAL A 96 20.01 31.24 -33.24
CA VAL A 96 18.67 31.43 -32.66
C VAL A 96 18.75 31.65 -31.14
N GLN A 97 19.65 30.95 -30.45
CA GLN A 97 19.85 31.13 -29.02
C GLN A 97 20.43 32.52 -28.68
N GLU A 98 21.49 32.97 -29.38
CA GLU A 98 22.07 34.31 -29.18
C GLU A 98 21.09 35.45 -29.51
N LYS A 99 20.06 35.19 -30.34
CA LYS A 99 18.94 36.12 -30.56
C LYS A 99 17.98 36.13 -29.37
N GLY A 100 17.56 34.95 -28.89
CA GLY A 100 16.64 34.79 -27.76
C GLY A 100 17.18 35.39 -26.47
N GLU A 101 18.45 35.17 -26.16
CA GLU A 101 19.15 35.76 -25.01
C GLU A 101 19.17 37.29 -25.08
N LYS A 102 19.38 37.87 -26.28
CA LYS A 102 19.33 39.33 -26.50
C LYS A 102 17.92 39.90 -26.44
N ALA A 103 16.90 39.15 -26.85
CA ALA A 103 15.50 39.52 -26.67
C ALA A 103 15.13 39.55 -25.17
N MET A 104 15.52 38.53 -24.41
CA MET A 104 15.31 38.48 -22.96
C MET A 104 16.02 39.60 -22.22
N GLY A 105 17.29 39.89 -22.54
CA GLY A 105 18.02 41.03 -21.95
C GLY A 105 17.34 42.37 -22.24
N TYR A 106 16.89 42.59 -23.48
CA TYR A 106 16.17 43.81 -23.87
C TYR A 106 14.84 43.97 -23.13
N LEU A 107 14.09 42.88 -22.91
CA LEU A 107 12.85 42.90 -22.12
C LEU A 107 13.13 43.15 -20.63
N GLN A 108 14.20 42.57 -20.06
CA GLN A 108 14.59 42.80 -18.66
C GLN A 108 15.04 44.25 -18.43
N ASP A 109 15.81 44.85 -19.33
CA ASP A 109 16.16 46.27 -19.26
C ASP A 109 14.94 47.19 -19.40
N MET A 110 13.97 46.83 -20.25
CA MET A 110 12.73 47.58 -20.40
C MET A 110 11.89 47.56 -19.11
N LEU A 111 11.78 46.39 -18.47
CA LEU A 111 11.07 46.22 -17.19
C LEU A 111 11.78 46.90 -16.01
N ARG A 112 13.12 46.91 -15.98
CA ARG A 112 13.90 47.55 -14.91
C ARG A 112 13.87 49.08 -14.96
N ASN A 113 13.93 49.67 -16.16
CA ASN A 113 14.15 51.11 -16.32
C ASN A 113 12.87 51.95 -16.44
N ASN A 114 11.70 51.31 -16.60
CA ASN A 114 10.35 51.93 -16.49
C ASN A 114 10.15 53.21 -17.35
N ALA A 115 10.85 53.31 -18.50
CA ALA A 115 11.00 54.54 -19.27
C ALA A 115 10.26 54.50 -20.63
N PRO A 116 9.62 55.60 -21.07
CA PRO A 116 8.94 55.65 -22.35
C PRO A 116 9.94 55.67 -23.52
N VAL A 117 9.94 54.60 -24.33
CA VAL A 117 10.85 54.42 -25.47
C VAL A 117 10.56 55.43 -26.58
N LYS A 118 11.53 56.31 -26.88
CA LYS A 118 11.47 57.21 -28.05
C LYS A 118 11.38 56.39 -29.34
N SER A 119 10.48 56.78 -30.23
CA SER A 119 9.99 55.95 -31.35
C SER A 119 11.03 55.54 -32.41
N SER A 120 12.20 56.18 -32.45
CA SER A 120 13.21 56.01 -33.51
C SER A 120 14.11 54.78 -33.40
N ASN A 121 13.98 53.94 -32.36
CA ASN A 121 14.92 52.84 -32.10
C ASN A 121 14.27 51.51 -31.69
N ARG A 122 13.06 51.20 -32.21
CA ARG A 122 12.46 49.86 -32.10
C ARG A 122 13.24 48.85 -32.95
N ARG A 123 14.14 48.08 -32.33
CA ARG A 123 14.59 46.80 -32.89
C ARG A 123 13.40 45.83 -32.87
N SER A 124 13.15 45.12 -33.96
CA SER A 124 12.16 44.04 -33.96
C SER A 124 12.63 42.90 -33.06
N ILE A 125 11.80 42.54 -32.08
CA ILE A 125 12.00 41.32 -31.29
C ILE A 125 11.68 40.13 -32.19
N ASP A 126 12.63 39.20 -32.29
CA ASP A 126 12.50 37.94 -33.01
C ASP A 126 11.80 36.94 -32.10
N TRP A 127 10.46 37.00 -32.04
CA TRP A 127 9.64 36.26 -31.08
C TRP A 127 9.78 34.74 -31.22
N ASP A 128 10.00 34.24 -32.45
CA ASP A 128 10.27 32.82 -32.73
C ASP A 128 11.59 32.32 -32.13
N ALA A 129 12.50 33.23 -31.79
CA ALA A 129 13.77 32.94 -31.15
C ALA A 129 13.73 32.98 -29.61
N MET A 130 12.60 33.29 -28.98
CA MET A 130 12.50 33.27 -27.50
C MET A 130 12.72 31.85 -26.94
N PRO A 131 13.37 31.71 -25.78
CA PRO A 131 13.51 30.42 -25.11
C PRO A 131 12.15 29.90 -24.68
N LYS A 132 11.68 28.83 -25.32
CA LYS A 132 10.45 28.11 -24.97
C LYS A 132 10.63 27.40 -23.63
N SER A 133 9.54 27.15 -22.91
CA SER A 133 9.61 26.41 -21.65
C SER A 133 10.15 24.99 -21.86
N ALA A 134 10.77 24.40 -20.83
CA ALA A 134 11.30 23.04 -20.92
C ALA A 134 10.24 22.02 -21.38
N LEU A 135 9.02 22.17 -20.87
CA LEU A 135 7.85 21.36 -21.26
C LEU A 135 7.49 21.53 -22.75
N GLU A 136 7.61 22.73 -23.33
CA GLU A 136 7.40 22.93 -24.77
C GLU A 136 8.56 22.38 -25.61
N ALA A 137 9.80 22.42 -25.11
CA ALA A 137 10.94 21.81 -25.77
C ALA A 137 10.77 20.28 -25.84
N ASP A 138 10.36 19.65 -24.74
CA ASP A 138 10.05 18.21 -24.67
C ASP A 138 8.90 17.83 -25.60
N ILE A 139 7.82 18.62 -25.62
CA ILE A 139 6.69 18.40 -26.54
C ILE A 139 7.14 18.49 -28.00
N ILE A 140 7.92 19.51 -28.38
CA ILE A 140 8.41 19.69 -29.76
C ILE A 140 9.42 18.58 -30.13
N ALA A 141 10.19 18.06 -29.17
CA ALA A 141 11.08 16.92 -29.37
C ALA A 141 10.29 15.63 -29.64
N GLU A 142 9.25 15.35 -28.84
CA GLU A 142 8.38 14.17 -29.00
C GLU A 142 7.53 14.25 -30.27
N GLU A 143 6.98 15.42 -30.62
CA GLU A 143 6.28 15.66 -31.89
C GLU A 143 7.20 15.36 -33.09
N LYS A 144 8.47 15.77 -33.05
CA LYS A 144 9.48 15.44 -34.07
C LYS A 144 9.92 13.97 -34.05
N ARG A 145 9.88 13.30 -32.89
CA ARG A 145 10.16 11.86 -32.75
C ARG A 145 9.06 11.05 -33.41
N ILE A 146 7.79 11.34 -33.08
CA ILE A 146 6.60 10.72 -33.66
C ILE A 146 6.55 10.95 -35.18
N ALA A 147 6.80 12.18 -35.66
CA ALA A 147 6.82 12.48 -37.10
C ALA A 147 7.87 11.68 -37.91
N ARG A 148 8.93 11.15 -37.26
CA ARG A 148 9.88 10.21 -37.86
C ARG A 148 9.43 8.74 -37.77
N GLU A 149 8.68 8.37 -36.72
CA GLU A 149 8.11 7.02 -36.60
C GLU A 149 6.99 6.76 -37.64
N GLU A 150 6.41 7.80 -38.23
CA GLU A 150 5.31 7.68 -39.21
C GLU A 150 5.73 7.55 -40.69
N SER A 151 6.98 7.87 -41.07
CA SER A 151 7.30 8.13 -42.49
C SER A 151 7.31 6.89 -43.40
N GLU A 152 7.84 5.75 -42.92
CA GLU A 152 8.13 4.59 -43.77
C GLU A 152 7.03 3.51 -43.74
N ALA A 153 6.63 3.05 -42.55
CA ALA A 153 5.87 1.80 -42.41
C ALA A 153 4.34 1.96 -42.56
N GLY A 154 3.78 3.11 -42.17
CA GLY A 154 2.33 3.28 -42.09
C GLY A 154 1.63 3.35 -43.45
N LYS A 155 2.22 4.07 -44.42
CA LYS A 155 1.55 4.45 -45.67
C LYS A 155 1.26 3.24 -46.58
N GLN A 156 2.22 2.32 -46.71
CA GLN A 156 2.18 1.21 -47.69
C GLN A 156 1.04 0.19 -47.56
N TRP A 157 0.23 0.24 -46.49
CA TRP A 157 -0.94 -0.64 -46.33
C TRP A 157 -2.25 -0.01 -46.81
N TYR A 158 -2.51 1.26 -46.47
CA TYR A 158 -3.81 1.90 -46.77
C TYR A 158 -4.00 2.17 -48.26
N ASP A 159 -2.90 2.34 -49.01
CA ASP A 159 -2.90 2.54 -50.47
C ASP A 159 -3.26 1.26 -51.26
N LYS A 160 -3.72 0.20 -50.58
CA LYS A 160 -4.07 -1.12 -51.13
C LYS A 160 -5.47 -1.60 -50.70
N LEU A 161 -6.32 -0.69 -50.24
CA LEU A 161 -7.72 -0.92 -49.90
C LEU A 161 -8.61 -0.14 -50.87
N ASP A 162 -9.25 -0.83 -51.80
CA ASP A 162 -10.06 -0.20 -52.85
C ASP A 162 -11.35 0.45 -52.32
N ASP A 163 -11.88 -0.02 -51.18
CA ASP A 163 -12.99 0.61 -50.47
C ASP A 163 -12.78 0.55 -48.95
N ILE A 164 -12.63 1.73 -48.33
CA ILE A 164 -12.45 1.88 -46.88
C ILE A 164 -13.72 1.53 -46.09
N ARG A 165 -14.91 1.54 -46.71
CA ARG A 165 -16.19 1.15 -46.05
C ARG A 165 -16.14 -0.30 -45.56
N THR A 166 -15.37 -1.16 -46.23
CA THR A 166 -15.12 -2.55 -45.82
C THR A 166 -14.38 -2.67 -44.49
N VAL A 167 -13.64 -1.65 -44.06
CA VAL A 167 -12.78 -1.70 -42.86
C VAL A 167 -13.62 -1.67 -41.58
N CYS A 168 -14.65 -0.82 -41.51
CA CYS A 168 -15.55 -0.73 -40.36
C CYS A 168 -16.93 -0.17 -40.78
N PRO A 169 -17.83 -1.01 -41.34
CA PRO A 169 -19.11 -0.55 -41.89
C PRO A 169 -20.00 0.19 -40.89
N ALA A 170 -20.00 -0.24 -39.62
CA ALA A 170 -20.80 0.38 -38.56
C ALA A 170 -20.31 1.80 -38.18
N LEU A 171 -19.00 2.07 -38.31
CA LEU A 171 -18.46 3.41 -38.15
C LEU A 171 -18.88 4.32 -39.31
N VAL A 172 -18.88 3.81 -40.55
CA VAL A 172 -19.35 4.60 -41.70
C VAL A 172 -20.83 4.93 -41.57
N SER A 173 -21.70 3.95 -41.27
CA SER A 173 -23.13 4.19 -41.01
C SER A 173 -23.29 5.27 -39.94
N TYR A 174 -22.68 5.11 -38.76
CA TYR A 174 -22.79 6.08 -37.68
C TYR A 174 -22.36 7.51 -38.07
N LEU A 175 -21.40 7.68 -39.01
CA LEU A 175 -21.00 9.00 -39.49
C LEU A 175 -21.95 9.54 -40.57
N GLU A 176 -22.46 8.69 -41.48
CA GLU A 176 -23.50 9.04 -42.45
C GLU A 176 -24.84 9.39 -41.75
N ASP A 177 -25.23 8.64 -40.72
CA ASP A 177 -26.41 8.83 -39.86
C ASP A 177 -26.36 10.13 -39.01
N ASN A 178 -25.23 10.84 -38.99
CA ASN A 178 -25.02 12.09 -38.23
C ASN A 178 -24.44 13.22 -39.13
N ASP A 179 -24.75 13.20 -40.42
CA ASP A 179 -24.40 14.25 -41.41
C ASP A 179 -22.89 14.59 -41.50
N VAL A 180 -22.00 13.65 -41.13
CA VAL A 180 -20.55 13.87 -41.18
C VAL A 180 -20.03 13.68 -42.62
N PRO A 181 -19.27 14.65 -43.18
CA PRO A 181 -18.70 14.52 -44.52
C PRO A 181 -17.83 13.28 -44.73
N LEU A 182 -18.00 12.64 -45.89
CA LEU A 182 -17.40 11.34 -46.22
C LEU A 182 -15.86 11.33 -46.23
N ASP A 183 -15.21 12.48 -46.41
CA ASP A 183 -13.75 12.57 -46.37
C ASP A 183 -13.20 12.41 -44.93
N PHE A 184 -13.98 12.77 -43.91
CA PHE A 184 -13.69 12.39 -42.52
C PHE A 184 -13.94 10.91 -42.26
N ALA A 185 -14.96 10.30 -42.88
CA ALA A 185 -15.28 8.89 -42.67
C ALA A 185 -14.15 7.95 -43.09
N ASP A 186 -13.49 8.24 -44.22
CA ASP A 186 -12.27 7.54 -44.63
C ASP A 186 -11.15 7.67 -43.57
N ARG A 187 -10.80 8.91 -43.18
CA ARG A 187 -9.73 9.18 -42.21
C ARG A 187 -10.04 8.57 -40.84
N ALA A 188 -11.31 8.54 -40.44
CA ALA A 188 -11.80 7.89 -39.23
C ALA A 188 -11.65 6.37 -39.27
N CYS A 189 -12.03 5.71 -40.38
CA CYS A 189 -11.84 4.28 -40.56
C CYS A 189 -10.35 3.88 -40.58
N ARG A 190 -9.49 4.68 -41.23
CA ARG A 190 -8.03 4.50 -41.18
C ARG A 190 -7.51 4.60 -39.75
N ALA A 191 -7.92 5.65 -39.00
CA ALA A 191 -7.54 5.85 -37.60
C ALA A 191 -8.00 4.71 -36.66
N ALA A 192 -9.25 4.25 -36.81
CA ALA A 192 -9.82 3.17 -36.02
C ALA A 192 -9.07 1.84 -36.23
N ALA A 193 -8.76 1.50 -37.50
CA ALA A 193 -8.03 0.28 -37.84
C ALA A 193 -6.55 0.33 -37.44
N ARG A 194 -5.92 1.52 -37.50
CA ARG A 194 -4.49 1.74 -37.22
C ARG A 194 -4.10 1.48 -35.77
N PHE A 195 -4.95 1.89 -34.84
CA PHE A 195 -4.62 1.93 -33.41
C PHE A 195 -5.48 0.96 -32.61
N LEU A 196 -4.86 0.34 -31.59
CA LEU A 196 -5.54 -0.52 -30.62
C LEU A 196 -5.91 0.28 -29.37
N PHE A 197 -7.00 -0.11 -28.70
CA PHE A 197 -7.51 0.53 -27.50
C PHE A 197 -6.42 0.85 -26.46
N HIS A 198 -5.56 -0.14 -26.15
CA HIS A 198 -4.49 0.02 -25.18
C HIS A 198 -3.39 0.99 -25.64
N GLN A 199 -3.09 1.04 -26.94
CA GLN A 199 -2.12 2.00 -27.50
C GLN A 199 -2.64 3.42 -27.34
N VAL A 200 -3.93 3.65 -27.57
CA VAL A 200 -4.57 4.96 -27.33
C VAL A 200 -4.52 5.30 -25.84
N ALA A 201 -4.79 4.35 -24.95
CA ALA A 201 -4.77 4.56 -23.50
C ALA A 201 -3.39 4.96 -22.89
N THR A 202 -2.30 4.93 -23.68
CA THR A 202 -0.97 5.45 -23.28
C THR A 202 -0.54 6.72 -24.02
N TRP A 203 -1.39 7.32 -24.87
CA TRP A 203 -1.04 8.57 -25.54
C TRP A 203 -0.90 9.74 -24.55
N THR A 204 0.22 10.46 -24.66
CA THR A 204 0.41 11.76 -24.03
C THR A 204 -0.56 12.80 -24.60
N VAL A 205 -0.71 13.96 -23.93
CA VAL A 205 -1.48 15.08 -24.48
C VAL A 205 -0.94 15.49 -25.87
N ALA A 206 0.39 15.52 -26.05
CA ALA A 206 1.02 15.82 -27.34
C ALA A 206 0.61 14.81 -28.43
N LYS A 207 0.69 13.49 -28.15
CA LYS A 207 0.29 12.46 -29.12
C LYS A 207 -1.22 12.47 -29.43
N THR A 208 -2.04 12.78 -28.43
CA THR A 208 -3.50 12.93 -28.56
C THR A 208 -3.88 14.13 -29.44
N VAL A 209 -3.15 15.25 -29.28
CA VAL A 209 -3.31 16.45 -30.12
C VAL A 209 -2.79 16.22 -31.55
N PHE A 210 -1.62 15.58 -31.71
CA PHE A 210 -1.05 15.26 -33.02
C PHE A 210 -2.02 14.37 -33.84
N PHE A 211 -2.60 13.37 -33.20
CA PHE A 211 -3.62 12.51 -33.80
C PHE A 211 -4.80 13.28 -34.41
N MET A 212 -5.26 14.37 -33.78
CA MET A 212 -6.37 15.17 -34.33
C MET A 212 -6.01 15.87 -35.65
N GLY A 213 -4.74 16.25 -35.85
CA GLY A 213 -4.26 16.73 -37.16
C GLY A 213 -4.34 15.65 -38.24
N THR A 214 -4.11 14.37 -37.89
CA THR A 214 -4.22 13.25 -38.85
C THR A 214 -5.64 12.96 -39.32
N LEU A 215 -6.66 13.50 -38.64
CA LEU A 215 -8.07 13.37 -39.03
C LEU A 215 -8.50 14.42 -40.05
N GLY A 216 -7.62 15.33 -40.47
CA GLY A 216 -7.90 16.36 -41.47
C GLY A 216 -8.92 17.41 -41.02
N PHE A 217 -9.01 17.67 -39.72
CA PHE A 217 -9.65 18.89 -39.20
C PHE A 217 -8.81 20.11 -39.64
N ALA A 218 -9.44 21.29 -39.78
CA ALA A 218 -8.72 22.51 -40.17
C ALA A 218 -7.66 22.92 -39.12
N ASP A 219 -6.55 23.53 -39.55
CA ASP A 219 -5.44 23.86 -38.64
C ASP A 219 -5.87 24.79 -37.49
N ASP A 220 -6.72 25.80 -37.76
CA ASP A 220 -7.30 26.69 -36.74
C ASP A 220 -8.14 25.93 -35.69
N ASP A 221 -8.84 24.87 -36.12
CA ASP A 221 -9.58 23.97 -35.23
C ASP A 221 -8.64 23.12 -34.39
N VAL A 222 -7.63 22.51 -35.01
CA VAL A 222 -6.62 21.71 -34.31
C VAL A 222 -5.87 22.56 -33.28
N ASP A 223 -5.54 23.83 -33.59
CA ASP A 223 -4.91 24.75 -32.63
C ASP A 223 -5.86 25.25 -31.52
N ARG A 224 -7.17 25.28 -31.76
CA ARG A 224 -8.18 25.47 -30.71
C ARG A 224 -8.25 24.25 -29.79
N TYR A 225 -8.38 23.05 -30.35
CA TYR A 225 -8.47 21.80 -29.57
C TYR A 225 -7.17 21.50 -28.81
N ARG A 226 -6.02 21.79 -29.42
CA ARG A 226 -4.67 21.73 -28.80
C ARG A 226 -4.59 22.54 -27.52
N ARG A 227 -5.16 23.75 -27.48
CA ARG A 227 -5.21 24.58 -26.27
C ARG A 227 -6.15 23.99 -25.24
N ASN A 228 -7.38 23.66 -25.62
CA ASN A 228 -8.41 23.19 -24.69
C ASN A 228 -8.04 21.84 -24.05
N LEU A 229 -7.48 20.90 -24.82
CA LEU A 229 -6.96 19.64 -24.31
C LEU A 229 -5.72 19.82 -23.42
N ARG A 230 -4.84 20.79 -23.68
CA ARG A 230 -3.72 21.10 -22.77
C ARG A 230 -4.22 21.57 -21.40
N PHE A 231 -5.24 22.43 -21.35
CA PHE A 231 -5.87 22.85 -20.09
C PHE A 231 -6.60 21.70 -19.38
N ALA A 232 -7.32 20.85 -20.13
CA ALA A 232 -8.05 19.71 -19.57
C ALA A 232 -7.18 18.47 -19.25
N GLN A 233 -5.85 18.55 -19.44
CA GLN A 233 -4.92 17.39 -19.40
C GLN A 233 -5.37 16.21 -20.29
N GLY A 234 -5.99 16.52 -21.43
CA GLY A 234 -6.63 15.61 -22.37
C GLY A 234 -5.66 14.67 -23.07
N ASN A 235 -5.27 13.62 -22.35
CA ASN A 235 -4.45 12.51 -22.83
C ASN A 235 -5.33 11.40 -23.46
N GLY A 236 -4.72 10.31 -23.89
CA GLY A 236 -5.44 9.22 -24.56
C GLY A 236 -6.50 8.51 -23.70
N LYS A 237 -6.32 8.43 -22.37
CA LYS A 237 -7.35 7.92 -21.45
C LYS A 237 -8.55 8.87 -21.41
N TYR A 238 -8.30 10.17 -21.41
CA TYR A 238 -9.35 11.19 -21.47
C TYR A 238 -10.16 11.08 -22.78
N LEU A 239 -9.48 10.92 -23.92
CA LEU A 239 -10.12 10.69 -25.22
C LEU A 239 -11.02 9.45 -25.20
N LEU A 240 -10.55 8.35 -24.61
CA LEU A 240 -11.32 7.10 -24.48
C LEU A 240 -12.51 7.22 -23.51
N ARG A 241 -12.40 8.03 -22.44
CA ARG A 241 -13.50 8.31 -21.50
C ARG A 241 -14.65 9.12 -22.12
N CYS A 242 -14.38 9.98 -23.12
CA CYS A 242 -15.39 10.77 -23.82
C CYS A 242 -16.29 9.90 -24.71
N HIS A 243 -17.47 9.53 -24.21
CA HIS A 243 -18.37 8.53 -24.80
C HIS A 243 -19.61 9.11 -25.52
N ASN A 244 -19.88 10.39 -25.33
CA ASN A 244 -20.95 11.17 -25.98
C ASN A 244 -20.36 12.41 -26.68
N VAL A 245 -21.15 12.98 -27.58
CA VAL A 245 -20.77 14.15 -28.39
C VAL A 245 -20.66 15.40 -27.52
N ASP A 246 -21.56 15.56 -26.55
CA ASP A 246 -21.70 16.77 -25.72
C ASP A 246 -20.39 17.14 -25.00
N LYS A 247 -19.66 16.15 -24.47
CA LYS A 247 -18.36 16.37 -23.81
C LYS A 247 -17.30 16.97 -24.72
N PHE A 248 -17.34 16.69 -26.02
CA PHE A 248 -16.45 17.35 -26.98
C PHE A 248 -16.96 18.77 -27.29
N ILE A 249 -18.28 19.00 -27.35
CA ILE A 249 -18.86 20.35 -27.50
C ILE A 249 -18.49 21.24 -26.31
N ASP A 250 -18.56 20.73 -25.08
CA ASP A 250 -18.15 21.42 -23.84
C ASP A 250 -16.66 21.82 -23.86
N LEU A 251 -15.82 21.03 -24.54
CA LEU A 251 -14.41 21.31 -24.80
C LEU A 251 -14.18 22.22 -26.03
N GLY A 252 -15.24 22.75 -26.64
CA GLY A 252 -15.19 23.67 -27.78
C GLY A 252 -14.91 23.01 -29.13
N PHE A 253 -15.18 21.72 -29.30
CA PHE A 253 -15.09 21.02 -30.60
C PHE A 253 -16.28 21.36 -31.50
N GLN A 254 -16.06 21.37 -32.81
CA GLN A 254 -17.17 21.40 -33.77
C GLN A 254 -17.93 20.05 -33.77
N LEU A 255 -19.23 20.10 -34.04
CA LEU A 255 -20.14 18.95 -34.00
C LEU A 255 -19.62 17.77 -34.81
N ASN A 256 -19.30 17.98 -36.09
CA ASN A 256 -18.85 16.90 -36.98
C ASN A 256 -17.53 16.28 -36.51
N HIS A 257 -16.60 17.08 -35.95
CA HIS A 257 -15.36 16.58 -35.37
C HIS A 257 -15.60 15.77 -34.08
N ALA A 258 -16.57 16.18 -33.26
CA ALA A 258 -17.01 15.42 -32.09
C ALA A 258 -17.63 14.06 -32.48
N HIS A 259 -18.50 14.01 -33.51
CA HIS A 259 -19.02 12.74 -34.02
C HIS A 259 -17.91 11.83 -34.55
N VAL A 260 -16.94 12.36 -35.31
CA VAL A 260 -15.75 11.61 -35.76
C VAL A 260 -15.00 10.98 -34.59
N LEU A 261 -14.69 11.75 -33.55
CA LEU A 261 -13.94 11.26 -32.38
C LEU A 261 -14.74 10.23 -31.55
N VAL A 262 -16.04 10.44 -31.36
CA VAL A 262 -16.93 9.47 -30.69
C VAL A 262 -17.00 8.16 -31.50
N GLY A 263 -17.14 8.24 -32.83
CA GLY A 263 -17.20 7.06 -33.70
C GLY A 263 -15.91 6.23 -33.66
N ILE A 264 -14.76 6.88 -33.75
CA ILE A 264 -13.45 6.21 -33.63
C ILE A 264 -13.31 5.57 -32.24
N ASN A 265 -13.72 6.26 -31.18
CA ASN A 265 -13.70 5.73 -29.82
C ASN A 265 -14.60 4.49 -29.66
N LYS A 266 -15.81 4.50 -30.25
CA LYS A 266 -16.71 3.33 -30.32
C LYS A 266 -16.05 2.14 -31.01
N ALA A 267 -15.34 2.36 -32.12
CA ALA A 267 -14.59 1.32 -32.81
C ALA A 267 -13.42 0.77 -31.96
N TRP A 268 -12.66 1.62 -31.27
CA TRP A 268 -11.61 1.18 -30.34
C TRP A 268 -12.17 0.41 -29.13
N LYS A 269 -13.34 0.79 -28.62
CA LYS A 269 -14.07 0.07 -27.55
C LYS A 269 -14.73 -1.24 -28.00
N ARG A 270 -14.67 -1.57 -29.30
CA ARG A 270 -15.35 -2.70 -29.95
C ARG A 270 -16.88 -2.61 -29.95
N GLU A 271 -17.45 -1.42 -29.76
CA GLU A 271 -18.86 -1.16 -30.06
C GLU A 271 -19.12 -1.23 -31.57
N PHE A 272 -18.11 -0.91 -32.40
CA PHE A 272 -18.10 -1.16 -33.84
C PHE A 272 -17.03 -2.20 -34.20
N THR A 273 -17.39 -3.18 -35.04
CA THR A 273 -16.46 -4.23 -35.50
C THR A 273 -15.55 -3.71 -36.61
N ILE A 274 -14.24 -3.87 -36.44
CA ILE A 274 -13.22 -3.59 -37.47
C ILE A 274 -12.89 -4.91 -38.16
N LEU A 275 -13.18 -5.01 -39.46
CA LEU A 275 -13.05 -6.24 -40.25
C LEU A 275 -11.63 -6.43 -40.80
N HIS A 276 -10.89 -5.33 -41.01
CA HIS A 276 -9.56 -5.34 -41.62
C HIS A 276 -8.57 -4.48 -40.83
N ARG A 277 -7.39 -5.02 -40.51
CA ARG A 277 -6.29 -4.34 -39.82
C ARG A 277 -4.95 -4.53 -40.56
N PRO A 278 -3.96 -3.64 -40.37
CA PRO A 278 -2.61 -3.82 -40.90
C PRO A 278 -1.94 -5.14 -40.47
N LYS A 279 -1.13 -5.74 -41.35
CA LYS A 279 -0.35 -6.94 -41.00
C LYS A 279 0.55 -6.66 -39.80
N GLY A 280 0.53 -7.57 -38.83
CA GLY A 280 1.25 -7.43 -37.54
C GLY A 280 0.41 -6.84 -36.42
N ILE A 281 -0.72 -6.18 -36.71
CA ILE A 281 -1.68 -5.70 -35.69
C ILE A 281 -2.73 -6.78 -35.45
N THR A 282 -2.40 -7.77 -34.64
CA THR A 282 -3.39 -8.66 -34.02
C THR A 282 -4.12 -7.92 -32.91
N ASP A 283 -5.38 -8.26 -32.68
CA ASP A 283 -6.24 -7.64 -31.67
C ASP A 283 -6.50 -8.68 -30.56
N PRO A 284 -5.60 -8.81 -29.55
CA PRO A 284 -5.76 -9.80 -28.48
C PRO A 284 -7.06 -9.58 -27.69
N GLN A 285 -7.47 -10.49 -26.81
CA GLN A 285 -8.67 -10.29 -25.97
C GLN A 285 -8.43 -9.23 -24.87
N VAL A 286 -8.26 -7.97 -25.28
CA VAL A 286 -8.07 -6.82 -24.39
C VAL A 286 -9.37 -6.56 -23.63
N TYR A 287 -9.30 -6.67 -22.31
CA TYR A 287 -10.32 -6.12 -21.41
C TYR A 287 -10.43 -4.61 -21.65
N VAL A 288 -11.58 -4.17 -22.17
CA VAL A 288 -11.99 -2.77 -22.25
C VAL A 288 -12.82 -2.47 -20.99
N PRO A 289 -12.36 -1.61 -20.08
CA PRO A 289 -13.15 -1.23 -18.90
C PRO A 289 -14.49 -0.61 -19.30
N ASN A 290 -15.55 -0.85 -18.52
CA ASN A 290 -16.82 -0.17 -18.74
C ASN A 290 -16.75 1.27 -18.21
N PHE A 291 -16.20 2.19 -19.02
CA PHE A 291 -16.01 3.59 -18.64
C PHE A 291 -17.29 4.31 -18.23
N ALA A 292 -18.44 3.97 -18.82
CA ALA A 292 -19.72 4.55 -18.42
C ALA A 292 -20.15 4.10 -17.01
N ALA A 293 -19.97 2.82 -16.69
CA ALA A 293 -20.22 2.32 -15.33
C ALA A 293 -19.20 2.85 -14.32
N LEU A 294 -17.93 3.00 -14.71
CA LEU A 294 -16.89 3.59 -13.86
C LEU A 294 -17.16 5.06 -13.57
N GLU A 295 -17.47 5.86 -14.59
CA GLU A 295 -17.78 7.28 -14.41
C GLU A 295 -19.05 7.47 -13.57
N LYS A 296 -20.07 6.62 -13.77
CA LYS A 296 -21.24 6.59 -12.89
C LYS A 296 -20.84 6.29 -11.44
N ALA A 297 -20.03 5.26 -11.20
CA ALA A 297 -19.64 4.84 -9.85
C ALA A 297 -18.68 5.82 -9.16
N ASP A 298 -17.83 6.51 -9.93
CA ASP A 298 -16.98 7.60 -9.47
C ASP A 298 -17.87 8.79 -9.04
N LYS A 299 -18.82 9.22 -9.88
CA LYS A 299 -19.78 10.29 -9.57
C LYS A 299 -20.69 9.94 -8.38
N GLU A 300 -21.22 8.72 -8.32
CA GLU A 300 -22.06 8.23 -7.23
C GLU A 300 -21.30 8.23 -5.89
N ALA A 301 -20.00 7.92 -5.89
CA ALA A 301 -19.14 8.01 -4.71
C ALA A 301 -18.82 9.46 -4.30
N GLU A 302 -18.82 10.41 -5.23
CA GLU A 302 -18.67 11.84 -4.93
C GLU A 302 -19.96 12.43 -4.35
N GLU A 303 -21.11 12.20 -4.99
CA GLU A 303 -22.43 12.76 -4.64
C GLU A 303 -23.05 12.11 -3.40
N THR A 304 -22.99 10.78 -3.27
CA THR A 304 -23.70 10.04 -2.19
C THR A 304 -22.78 9.48 -1.11
N GLY A 305 -21.48 9.36 -1.40
CA GLY A 305 -20.51 8.65 -0.54
C GLY A 305 -20.54 7.12 -0.64
N ILE A 306 -21.48 6.52 -1.39
CA ILE A 306 -21.53 5.07 -1.62
C ILE A 306 -20.32 4.64 -2.45
N GLY A 307 -19.54 3.67 -1.96
CA GLY A 307 -18.29 3.26 -2.60
C GLY A 307 -17.18 4.31 -2.54
N LYS A 308 -17.29 5.35 -1.70
CA LYS A 308 -16.22 6.32 -1.38
C LYS A 308 -15.22 5.75 -0.37
N ILE A 309 -15.70 4.90 0.52
CA ILE A 309 -14.90 4.08 1.44
C ILE A 309 -15.23 2.61 1.12
N TYR A 310 -14.20 1.79 0.94
CA TYR A 310 -14.33 0.36 0.72
C TYR A 310 -14.48 -0.40 2.05
N GLY A 311 -13.77 0.06 3.08
CA GLY A 311 -13.79 -0.48 4.44
C GLY A 311 -12.61 0.06 5.24
N GLN A 312 -12.26 -0.62 6.33
CA GLN A 312 -11.06 -0.34 7.12
C GLN A 312 -10.36 -1.61 7.58
N LEU A 313 -9.06 -1.49 7.82
CA LEU A 313 -8.26 -2.49 8.52
C LEU A 313 -7.95 -1.99 9.93
N VAL A 314 -8.05 -2.85 10.92
CA VAL A 314 -7.73 -2.52 12.32
C VAL A 314 -6.67 -3.51 12.82
N THR A 315 -5.58 -3.00 13.39
CA THR A 315 -4.54 -3.88 13.97
C THR A 315 -5.07 -4.65 15.18
N LEU A 316 -4.63 -5.89 15.34
CA LEU A 316 -4.77 -6.63 16.60
C LEU A 316 -3.53 -6.33 17.45
N GLY A 317 -3.74 -5.84 18.68
CA GLY A 317 -2.68 -5.23 19.47
C GLY A 317 -2.23 -3.88 18.90
N HIS A 318 -1.02 -3.81 18.32
CA HIS A 318 -0.36 -2.59 17.85
C HIS A 318 0.38 -2.87 16.53
N LYS A 319 0.60 -1.82 15.71
CA LYS A 319 1.33 -1.95 14.43
C LYS A 319 2.85 -2.16 14.57
N GLU A 320 3.41 -2.00 15.76
CA GLU A 320 4.85 -2.04 16.03
C GLU A 320 5.16 -2.54 17.45
N TYR A 321 6.24 -3.33 17.56
CA TYR A 321 6.87 -3.69 18.83
C TYR A 321 8.39 -3.55 18.69
N LEU A 322 9.05 -2.78 19.56
CA LEU A 322 10.50 -2.57 19.56
C LEU A 322 11.18 -3.41 20.63
N ALA A 323 12.25 -4.12 20.27
CA ALA A 323 13.10 -4.81 21.24
C ALA A 323 13.88 -3.79 22.09
N THR A 324 13.60 -3.75 23.38
CA THR A 324 14.36 -2.99 24.39
C THR A 324 15.26 -3.92 25.19
N LYS A 325 16.53 -3.54 25.39
CA LYS A 325 17.36 -4.10 26.46
C LYS A 325 16.80 -3.62 27.80
N ASP A 326 16.61 -4.52 28.75
CA ASP A 326 16.20 -4.16 30.11
C ASP A 326 17.44 -3.71 30.91
N ALA A 327 17.45 -2.44 31.33
CA ALA A 327 18.59 -1.78 31.95
C ALA A 327 19.02 -2.40 33.30
N ASN A 328 18.14 -3.18 33.94
CA ASN A 328 18.43 -3.83 35.22
C ASN A 328 18.87 -5.31 35.07
N THR A 329 19.18 -5.77 33.85
CA THR A 329 19.50 -7.17 33.56
C THR A 329 20.92 -7.36 33.02
N LYS A 330 21.48 -8.56 33.20
CA LYS A 330 22.82 -8.92 32.68
C LYS A 330 22.80 -8.97 31.16
N GLU A 331 23.96 -8.73 30.52
CA GLU A 331 24.07 -8.57 29.07
C GLU A 331 23.51 -9.72 28.23
N ASP A 332 23.52 -10.96 28.75
CA ASP A 332 22.96 -12.17 28.12
C ASP A 332 21.42 -12.23 28.11
N SER A 333 20.71 -11.26 28.68
CA SER A 333 19.26 -11.34 28.90
C SER A 333 18.45 -11.08 27.61
N PRO A 334 17.42 -11.89 27.31
CA PRO A 334 16.65 -11.75 26.07
C PRO A 334 15.90 -10.42 26.03
N SER A 335 16.03 -9.69 24.93
CA SER A 335 15.41 -8.37 24.78
C SER A 335 13.88 -8.44 24.74
N VAL A 336 13.23 -7.61 25.56
CA VAL A 336 11.76 -7.58 25.67
C VAL A 336 11.17 -6.72 24.54
N LEU A 337 10.13 -7.20 23.88
CA LEU A 337 9.40 -6.46 22.85
C LEU A 337 8.38 -5.50 23.51
N LYS A 338 8.64 -4.20 23.47
CA LYS A 338 7.73 -3.15 23.96
C LYS A 338 6.88 -2.63 22.80
N ALA A 339 5.55 -2.63 22.97
CA ALA A 339 4.61 -2.07 22.00
C ALA A 339 4.84 -0.57 21.76
N LYS A 340 4.53 -0.09 20.54
CA LYS A 340 4.66 1.32 20.16
C LYS A 340 3.54 1.76 19.21
N GLY A 341 3.07 3.00 19.38
CA GLY A 341 1.90 3.55 18.69
C GLY A 341 0.60 3.21 19.42
N GLU A 342 -0.53 3.56 18.80
CA GLU A 342 -1.84 3.35 19.39
C GLU A 342 -2.25 1.88 19.42
N ARG A 343 -3.11 1.55 20.39
CA ARG A 343 -3.77 0.25 20.47
C ARG A 343 -4.88 0.17 19.44
N ASN A 344 -4.94 -0.94 18.72
CA ASN A 344 -5.92 -1.21 17.66
C ASN A 344 -6.03 -0.06 16.64
N GLU A 345 -4.89 0.46 16.18
CA GLU A 345 -4.86 1.52 15.16
C GLU A 345 -5.57 1.08 13.86
N SER A 346 -6.39 1.98 13.32
CA SER A 346 -7.29 1.78 12.18
C SER A 346 -6.86 2.52 10.92
N PHE A 347 -6.95 1.85 9.77
CA PHE A 347 -6.56 2.36 8.46
C PHE A 347 -7.74 2.26 7.48
N VAL A 348 -8.28 3.39 7.04
CA VAL A 348 -9.43 3.44 6.12
C VAL A 348 -8.97 3.26 4.67
N LEU A 349 -9.60 2.31 3.97
CA LEU A 349 -9.41 2.10 2.53
C LEU A 349 -10.39 3.00 1.77
N GLN A 350 -9.97 4.24 1.48
CA GLN A 350 -10.77 5.24 0.77
C GLN A 350 -10.48 5.23 -0.74
N ARG A 351 -11.53 5.31 -1.56
CA ARG A 351 -11.46 5.49 -3.02
C ARG A 351 -10.49 6.62 -3.38
N ARG A 352 -9.58 6.35 -4.33
CA ARG A 352 -8.62 7.35 -4.82
C ARG A 352 -9.26 8.25 -5.88
N GLY A 353 -8.84 9.52 -5.93
CA GLY A 353 -9.27 10.45 -7.00
C GLY A 353 -8.82 10.04 -8.41
N GLN A 354 -7.76 9.22 -8.51
CA GLN A 354 -7.38 8.54 -9.75
C GLN A 354 -7.06 7.07 -9.45
N SER A 355 -7.59 6.18 -10.29
CA SER A 355 -7.34 4.73 -10.24
C SER A 355 -5.85 4.42 -10.38
N ASN A 356 -5.29 3.71 -9.40
CA ASN A 356 -3.90 3.23 -9.41
C ASN A 356 -3.79 1.69 -9.46
N GLY A 357 -4.91 1.00 -9.68
CA GLY A 357 -4.95 -0.45 -9.81
C GLY A 357 -4.22 -0.96 -11.05
N ILE A 358 -4.04 -2.27 -11.08
CA ILE A 358 -3.33 -2.98 -12.13
C ILE A 358 -4.04 -4.30 -12.43
N ARG A 359 -3.88 -4.80 -13.65
CA ARG A 359 -4.21 -6.17 -14.03
C ARG A 359 -3.01 -6.86 -14.67
N LYS A 360 -3.01 -8.19 -14.59
CA LYS A 360 -2.06 -9.06 -15.28
C LYS A 360 -2.24 -8.91 -16.80
N ASP A 361 -1.15 -9.08 -17.56
CA ASP A 361 -1.18 -8.90 -19.01
C ASP A 361 -0.38 -9.95 -19.77
N THR A 362 0.96 -9.94 -19.68
CA THR A 362 1.85 -10.88 -20.39
C THR A 362 2.75 -11.63 -19.41
N VAL A 363 3.03 -12.91 -19.69
CA VAL A 363 4.00 -13.73 -18.94
C VAL A 363 5.14 -14.13 -19.87
N VAL A 364 6.37 -13.80 -19.49
CA VAL A 364 7.58 -14.06 -20.28
C VAL A 364 8.53 -14.95 -19.47
N VAL A 365 8.90 -16.09 -20.03
CA VAL A 365 9.99 -16.94 -19.48
C VAL A 365 11.28 -16.58 -20.21
N ARG A 366 12.37 -16.33 -19.46
CA ARG A 366 13.69 -15.97 -19.98
C ARG A 366 14.76 -16.86 -19.37
N ASP A 367 15.62 -17.48 -20.19
CA ASP A 367 16.69 -18.37 -19.71
C ASP A 367 17.96 -17.62 -19.25
N ASP A 368 18.06 -16.31 -19.52
CA ASP A 368 19.14 -15.40 -19.13
C ASP A 368 18.59 -14.04 -18.65
N ASP A 369 19.40 -13.24 -17.96
CA ASP A 369 19.11 -11.85 -17.52
C ASP A 369 18.99 -10.82 -18.68
N GLY A 370 18.78 -11.30 -19.91
CA GLY A 370 18.75 -10.50 -21.12
C GLY A 370 17.55 -9.55 -21.22
N ASN A 371 17.79 -8.40 -21.86
CA ASN A 371 16.80 -7.36 -22.15
C ASN A 371 15.89 -7.77 -23.33
N GLY A 372 15.04 -8.77 -23.11
CA GLY A 372 13.95 -9.14 -24.03
C GLY A 372 12.95 -8.00 -24.24
N PRO A 373 12.05 -8.11 -25.25
CA PRO A 373 11.13 -7.03 -25.60
C PRO A 373 10.28 -6.62 -24.41
N ASN A 374 10.48 -5.40 -23.91
CA ASN A 374 9.73 -4.87 -22.79
C ASN A 374 8.39 -4.33 -23.30
N ASN A 375 7.30 -4.80 -22.70
CA ASN A 375 5.97 -4.31 -23.02
C ASN A 375 5.82 -2.85 -22.57
N CYS A 376 5.66 -1.92 -23.52
CA CYS A 376 5.57 -0.49 -23.22
C CYS A 376 4.30 -0.09 -22.43
N MET A 377 3.32 -1.01 -22.31
CA MET A 377 2.15 -0.85 -21.44
C MET A 377 2.43 -1.26 -19.99
N ALA A 378 3.45 -2.09 -19.75
CA ALA A 378 3.74 -2.66 -18.44
C ALA A 378 4.25 -1.57 -17.49
N THR A 379 3.54 -1.38 -16.38
CA THR A 379 3.91 -0.40 -15.35
C THR A 379 4.48 -1.04 -14.11
N HIS A 380 4.17 -2.32 -13.86
CA HIS A 380 4.62 -3.09 -12.71
C HIS A 380 4.98 -4.52 -13.19
N ARG A 381 5.82 -5.24 -12.44
CA ARG A 381 6.17 -6.63 -12.77
C ARG A 381 6.40 -7.51 -11.54
N VAL A 382 6.14 -8.81 -11.70
CA VAL A 382 6.53 -9.86 -10.75
C VAL A 382 7.62 -10.69 -11.42
N THR A 383 8.80 -10.74 -10.80
CA THR A 383 9.99 -11.43 -11.32
C THR A 383 10.30 -12.62 -10.40
N MET A 384 10.31 -13.83 -10.95
CA MET A 384 10.51 -15.07 -10.20
C MET A 384 11.75 -15.83 -10.71
N THR A 385 12.74 -16.05 -9.85
CA THR A 385 13.96 -16.81 -10.21
C THR A 385 13.76 -18.31 -9.93
N VAL A 386 13.55 -19.11 -10.98
CA VAL A 386 13.20 -20.54 -10.90
C VAL A 386 14.44 -21.42 -11.12
N ARG A 387 14.67 -22.39 -10.22
CA ARG A 387 15.59 -23.52 -10.45
C ARG A 387 14.84 -24.77 -10.91
N GLN A 388 15.33 -25.47 -11.93
CA GLN A 388 14.70 -26.67 -12.47
C GLN A 388 15.01 -27.95 -11.66
N GLY A 389 14.64 -27.95 -10.38
CA GLY A 389 14.80 -29.08 -9.46
C GLY A 389 16.14 -29.12 -8.71
N ARG A 390 16.21 -29.95 -7.66
CA ARG A 390 17.27 -29.94 -6.61
C ARG A 390 18.71 -30.22 -7.09
N LYS A 391 18.94 -30.56 -8.35
CA LYS A 391 20.28 -30.90 -8.90
C LYS A 391 20.67 -30.14 -10.18
N SER A 392 19.79 -29.35 -10.79
CA SER A 392 20.14 -28.62 -12.01
C SER A 392 20.88 -27.32 -11.68
N LYS A 393 21.89 -26.98 -12.49
CA LYS A 393 22.45 -25.61 -12.52
C LYS A 393 21.59 -24.62 -13.32
N ILE A 394 20.60 -25.12 -14.08
CA ILE A 394 19.71 -24.31 -14.91
C ILE A 394 18.78 -23.49 -14.01
N GLN A 395 18.86 -22.18 -14.20
CA GLN A 395 18.11 -21.15 -13.51
C GLN A 395 17.50 -20.26 -14.59
N TYR A 396 16.17 -20.11 -14.60
CA TYR A 396 15.47 -19.24 -15.54
C TYR A 396 14.57 -18.26 -14.79
N THR A 397 14.35 -17.09 -15.39
CA THR A 397 13.59 -16.00 -14.79
C THR A 397 12.23 -15.88 -15.48
N VAL A 398 11.16 -15.99 -14.68
CA VAL A 398 9.78 -15.73 -15.15
C VAL A 398 9.41 -14.30 -14.78
N VAL A 399 9.07 -13.50 -15.78
CA VAL A 399 8.58 -12.13 -15.61
C VAL A 399 7.10 -12.09 -15.97
N THR A 400 6.25 -11.82 -15.00
CA THR A 400 4.85 -11.45 -15.23
C THR A 400 4.74 -9.94 -15.28
N GLU A 401 4.23 -9.41 -16.38
CA GLU A 401 3.99 -7.98 -16.59
C GLU A 401 2.56 -7.60 -16.22
N TYR A 402 2.41 -6.42 -15.61
CA TYR A 402 1.14 -5.85 -15.18
C TYR A 402 0.93 -4.45 -15.77
N ILE A 403 -0.24 -4.24 -16.37
CA ILE A 403 -0.65 -2.95 -16.94
C ILE A 403 -1.67 -2.25 -16.02
N PRO A 404 -1.87 -0.93 -16.12
CA PRO A 404 -2.86 -0.21 -15.30
C PRO A 404 -4.29 -0.69 -15.57
N ASP A 405 -5.10 -0.78 -14.51
CA ASP A 405 -6.54 -1.00 -14.59
C ASP A 405 -7.30 0.19 -13.99
N GLU A 406 -8.28 0.70 -14.73
CA GLU A 406 -9.11 1.83 -14.27
C GLU A 406 -10.33 1.39 -13.46
N ALA A 407 -10.60 0.09 -13.38
CA ALA A 407 -11.66 -0.47 -12.53
C ALA A 407 -11.21 -0.78 -11.10
N LEU A 408 -9.92 -0.58 -10.77
CA LEU A 408 -9.33 -0.95 -9.49
C LEU A 408 -8.58 0.22 -8.85
N ASP A 409 -8.67 0.30 -7.52
CA ASP A 409 -7.67 0.97 -6.67
C ASP A 409 -6.78 -0.11 -6.02
N MET A 410 -5.49 0.16 -5.89
CA MET A 410 -4.53 -0.72 -5.18
C MET A 410 -3.98 0.01 -3.95
N PHE A 411 -3.98 -0.65 -2.79
CA PHE A 411 -3.31 -0.20 -1.57
C PHE A 411 -2.22 -1.19 -1.20
N GLN A 412 -1.04 -0.75 -0.74
CA GLN A 412 0.01 -1.66 -0.29
C GLN A 412 0.32 -1.54 1.20
N LEU A 413 0.70 -2.66 1.80
CA LEU A 413 1.05 -2.77 3.21
C LEU A 413 2.45 -3.33 3.37
N GLY A 414 3.22 -2.82 4.33
CA GLY A 414 4.56 -3.36 4.61
C GLY A 414 5.31 -2.70 5.75
N ARG A 415 6.45 -3.28 6.11
CA ARG A 415 7.31 -2.84 7.23
C ARG A 415 8.13 -1.60 6.93
N LEU A 416 8.34 -1.27 5.65
CA LEU A 416 9.22 -0.18 5.25
C LEU A 416 8.46 1.16 5.19
N MET A 417 9.02 2.21 5.82
CA MET A 417 8.47 3.58 5.77
C MET A 417 8.84 4.25 4.44
N VAL A 418 8.08 3.96 3.39
CA VAL A 418 8.26 4.53 2.05
C VAL A 418 6.92 4.74 1.36
N LYS A 419 6.86 5.70 0.43
CA LYS A 419 5.64 6.11 -0.32
C LYS A 419 4.93 5.00 -1.11
N GLN A 420 5.56 3.83 -1.26
CA GLN A 420 4.99 2.65 -1.89
C GLN A 420 4.07 1.87 -0.94
N ASN A 421 4.21 2.00 0.37
CA ASN A 421 3.31 1.40 1.37
C ASN A 421 2.34 2.48 1.85
N ASP A 422 1.05 2.35 1.53
CA ASP A 422 -0.01 3.21 2.09
C ASP A 422 -0.18 2.97 3.59
N ILE A 423 0.04 1.74 4.05
CA ILE A 423 -0.10 1.32 5.45
C ILE A 423 1.22 0.71 5.94
N VAL A 424 1.87 1.37 6.90
CA VAL A 424 3.14 0.91 7.48
C VAL A 424 2.88 0.06 8.73
N ILE A 425 3.03 -1.25 8.60
CA ILE A 425 2.95 -2.21 9.71
C ILE A 425 4.37 -2.71 10.02
N ARG A 426 5.00 -2.18 11.08
CA ARG A 426 6.39 -2.51 11.38
C ARG A 426 6.56 -3.87 12.06
N GLY A 427 5.59 -4.27 12.87
CA GLY A 427 5.59 -5.50 13.65
C GLY A 427 6.74 -5.58 14.67
N PRO A 428 7.10 -6.79 15.11
CA PRO A 428 8.21 -6.98 16.05
C PRO A 428 9.55 -6.71 15.37
N LEU A 429 10.33 -5.80 15.96
CA LEU A 429 11.61 -5.32 15.46
C LEU A 429 12.74 -5.55 16.46
N THR A 430 13.83 -6.15 15.99
CA THR A 430 15.12 -6.27 16.70
C THR A 430 16.18 -5.47 15.95
N SER A 431 17.08 -4.77 16.65
CA SER A 431 18.28 -4.20 16.01
C SER A 431 19.28 -5.30 15.70
N ASN A 432 19.83 -5.31 14.49
CA ASN A 432 21.04 -6.08 14.20
C ASN A 432 22.31 -5.34 14.67
N ALA A 433 23.47 -5.98 14.52
CA ALA A 433 24.78 -5.43 14.92
C ALA A 433 25.21 -4.17 14.13
N LYS A 434 24.49 -3.79 13.07
CA LYS A 434 24.70 -2.56 12.29
C LYS A 434 23.66 -1.47 12.59
N GLY A 435 22.93 -1.58 13.71
CA GLY A 435 21.89 -0.63 14.12
C GLY A 435 20.59 -0.70 13.30
N GLN A 436 20.45 -1.65 12.37
CA GLN A 436 19.30 -1.72 11.46
C GLN A 436 18.20 -2.63 12.04
N TYR A 437 16.94 -2.18 11.94
CA TYR A 437 15.79 -2.95 12.39
C TYR A 437 15.45 -4.11 11.47
N CYS A 438 15.67 -5.34 11.96
CA CYS A 438 15.19 -6.60 11.40
C CYS A 438 13.83 -6.97 12.02
N GLY A 439 12.99 -7.68 11.26
CA GLY A 439 11.67 -8.12 11.70
C GLY A 439 10.98 -8.97 10.63
N PRO A 440 10.03 -9.85 11.00
CA PRO A 440 9.46 -10.88 10.12
C PRO A 440 8.44 -10.32 9.12
N VAL A 441 7.76 -9.21 9.45
CA VAL A 441 6.87 -8.52 8.51
C VAL A 441 7.69 -8.05 7.29
N SER A 442 7.24 -8.39 6.10
CA SER A 442 7.95 -8.10 4.86
C SER A 442 8.00 -6.59 4.55
N ARG A 443 9.08 -6.12 3.88
CA ARG A 443 9.26 -4.70 3.52
C ARG A 443 8.07 -4.15 2.71
N TYR A 444 7.58 -4.96 1.79
CA TYR A 444 6.34 -4.80 1.03
C TYR A 444 5.61 -6.15 1.13
N ALA A 445 4.63 -6.24 2.03
CA ALA A 445 4.06 -7.50 2.50
C ALA A 445 2.81 -7.93 1.73
N ALA A 446 1.97 -6.99 1.35
CA ALA A 446 0.68 -7.25 0.73
C ALA A 446 0.23 -6.13 -0.21
N ARG A 447 -0.70 -6.46 -1.10
CA ARG A 447 -1.57 -5.53 -1.83
C ARG A 447 -3.03 -5.83 -1.48
N ILE A 448 -3.86 -4.80 -1.47
CA ILE A 448 -5.31 -4.93 -1.47
C ILE A 448 -5.83 -4.23 -2.72
N MET A 449 -6.57 -4.97 -3.55
CA MET A 449 -7.19 -4.51 -4.78
C MET A 449 -8.68 -4.27 -4.50
N CYS A 450 -9.14 -3.03 -4.63
CA CYS A 450 -10.53 -2.64 -4.38
C CYS A 450 -11.24 -2.32 -5.69
N SER A 451 -12.41 -2.91 -5.92
CA SER A 451 -13.24 -2.60 -7.08
C SER A 451 -13.82 -1.19 -6.99
N ARG A 452 -13.61 -0.38 -8.03
CA ARG A 452 -14.29 0.92 -8.23
C ARG A 452 -15.74 0.75 -8.70
N LEU A 453 -16.14 -0.46 -9.10
CA LEU A 453 -17.52 -0.80 -9.47
C LEU A 453 -18.25 -1.52 -8.32
N PRO A 454 -19.58 -1.34 -8.17
CA PRO A 454 -20.39 -2.13 -7.25
C PRO A 454 -20.21 -3.65 -7.46
N PRO A 455 -20.19 -4.48 -6.39
CA PRO A 455 -20.42 -4.13 -4.99
C PRO A 455 -19.14 -3.70 -4.22
N TYR A 456 -18.16 -3.10 -4.91
CA TYR A 456 -16.95 -2.49 -4.35
C TYR A 456 -16.03 -3.44 -3.56
N GLU A 457 -15.97 -4.69 -4.01
CA GLU A 457 -15.26 -5.78 -3.33
C GLU A 457 -13.76 -5.54 -3.21
N CYS A 458 -13.18 -5.95 -2.07
CA CYS A 458 -11.74 -5.91 -1.81
C CYS A 458 -11.14 -7.31 -1.86
N TYR A 459 -9.96 -7.44 -2.47
CA TYR A 459 -9.20 -8.69 -2.57
C TYR A 459 -7.77 -8.48 -2.08
N VAL A 460 -7.22 -9.42 -1.31
CA VAL A 460 -5.82 -9.38 -0.86
C VAL A 460 -4.93 -10.23 -1.77
N CYS A 461 -3.73 -9.71 -2.08
CA CYS A 461 -2.66 -10.43 -2.79
C CYS A 461 -1.38 -10.37 -1.96
N ALA A 462 -0.60 -11.45 -1.95
CA ALA A 462 0.69 -11.46 -1.26
C ALA A 462 1.76 -10.63 -2.00
N ALA A 463 2.72 -10.11 -1.23
CA ALA A 463 3.74 -9.14 -1.65
C ALA A 463 3.20 -7.78 -2.13
N GLY A 464 4.05 -6.76 -2.06
CA GLY A 464 3.83 -5.45 -2.69
C GLY A 464 5.03 -5.04 -3.54
N PHE A 465 4.81 -4.15 -4.49
CA PHE A 465 5.84 -3.64 -5.40
C PHE A 465 6.77 -2.65 -4.70
N ASP A 466 8.05 -2.71 -5.05
CA ASP A 466 9.10 -1.82 -4.54
C ASP A 466 9.15 -0.46 -5.27
N SER A 467 10.22 0.32 -5.03
CA SER A 467 10.44 1.60 -5.69
C SER A 467 10.69 1.52 -7.20
N LYS A 468 11.05 0.36 -7.74
CA LYS A 468 11.15 0.06 -9.18
C LYS A 468 9.85 -0.48 -9.77
N ARG A 469 8.77 -0.57 -8.97
CA ARG A 469 7.48 -1.20 -9.30
C ARG A 469 7.61 -2.73 -9.54
N GLU A 470 8.52 -3.36 -8.80
CA GLU A 470 8.86 -4.78 -8.94
C GLU A 470 8.55 -5.58 -7.66
N ILE A 471 7.96 -6.76 -7.83
CA ILE A 471 7.94 -7.83 -6.82
C ILE A 471 9.01 -8.84 -7.24
N PHE A 472 10.09 -8.95 -6.49
CA PHE A 472 11.13 -9.94 -6.74
C PHE A 472 10.98 -11.15 -5.80
N LEU A 473 10.83 -12.34 -6.38
CA LEU A 473 10.70 -13.61 -5.66
C LEU A 473 11.94 -14.47 -5.92
N ASN A 474 12.75 -14.63 -4.88
CA ASN A 474 13.99 -15.39 -4.90
C ASN A 474 13.75 -16.91 -5.04
N GLU A 475 14.83 -17.67 -5.09
CA GLU A 475 14.78 -19.14 -5.18
C GLU A 475 13.99 -19.79 -4.04
N SER A 476 14.06 -19.23 -2.82
CA SER A 476 13.41 -19.77 -1.61
C SER A 476 11.89 -19.60 -1.55
N ALA A 477 11.30 -18.72 -2.37
CA ALA A 477 9.86 -18.54 -2.45
C ALA A 477 9.19 -19.71 -3.22
N PRO A 478 8.18 -20.41 -2.67
CA PRO A 478 7.46 -21.44 -3.42
C PRO A 478 6.73 -20.83 -4.62
N LYS A 479 6.88 -21.45 -5.80
CA LYS A 479 6.41 -20.95 -7.11
C LYS A 479 6.19 -22.10 -8.08
N TRP A 480 5.15 -22.01 -8.89
CA TRP A 480 4.67 -23.11 -9.73
C TRP A 480 4.01 -22.59 -11.01
N ARG A 481 3.93 -23.44 -12.04
CA ARG A 481 2.98 -23.23 -13.13
C ARG A 481 1.59 -23.61 -12.66
N THR A 482 0.61 -22.80 -13.04
CA THR A 482 -0.82 -23.07 -12.90
C THR A 482 -1.20 -24.40 -13.58
N GLN A 483 -2.34 -24.98 -13.20
CA GLN A 483 -2.83 -26.25 -13.75
C GLN A 483 -3.08 -26.15 -15.27
N ASP A 484 -3.45 -24.96 -15.74
CA ASP A 484 -3.70 -24.64 -17.15
C ASP A 484 -2.39 -24.50 -17.97
N GLY A 485 -1.22 -24.51 -17.31
CA GLY A 485 0.11 -24.58 -17.93
C GLY A 485 0.65 -23.28 -18.54
N GLU A 486 -0.24 -22.36 -18.93
CA GLU A 486 0.08 -21.06 -19.53
C GLU A 486 0.62 -20.03 -18.51
N ASP A 487 0.13 -20.06 -17.27
CA ASP A 487 0.41 -19.02 -16.26
C ASP A 487 1.24 -19.52 -15.07
N TRP A 488 1.86 -18.60 -14.33
CA TRP A 488 2.66 -18.81 -13.12
C TRP A 488 2.09 -18.10 -11.89
N ASP A 489 2.28 -18.72 -10.72
CA ASP A 489 1.98 -18.13 -9.42
C ASP A 489 3.02 -18.53 -8.35
N ALA A 490 2.98 -17.86 -7.20
CA ALA A 490 3.90 -18.03 -6.10
C ALA A 490 3.29 -17.61 -4.75
N VAL A 491 3.89 -18.03 -3.65
CA VAL A 491 3.68 -17.46 -2.31
C VAL A 491 4.99 -16.87 -1.80
N THR A 492 4.91 -15.86 -0.92
CA THR A 492 6.11 -15.25 -0.33
C THR A 492 6.82 -16.23 0.61
N THR A 493 8.11 -16.02 0.86
CA THR A 493 8.94 -16.91 1.71
C THR A 493 8.29 -17.19 3.05
N PHE A 494 7.91 -16.15 3.80
CA PHE A 494 7.21 -16.30 5.09
C PHE A 494 5.70 -16.49 4.97
N GLY A 495 5.10 -16.25 3.80
CA GLY A 495 3.67 -16.34 3.57
C GLY A 495 2.86 -15.12 4.02
N LEU A 496 1.63 -15.06 3.52
CA LEU A 496 0.55 -14.20 4.02
C LEU A 496 -0.65 -15.12 4.24
N ARG A 497 -1.23 -15.09 5.45
CA ARG A 497 -2.47 -15.85 5.72
C ARG A 497 -3.66 -14.92 5.86
N MET A 498 -4.83 -15.46 5.59
CA MET A 498 -6.11 -14.82 5.84
C MET A 498 -7.03 -15.81 6.56
N TRP A 499 -7.61 -15.42 7.69
CA TRP A 499 -8.80 -16.09 8.23
C TRP A 499 -9.99 -15.67 7.39
N GLN A 500 -10.71 -16.62 6.82
CA GLN A 500 -11.90 -16.35 6.01
C GLN A 500 -13.19 -16.72 6.79
N PRO A 501 -14.04 -15.73 7.15
CA PRO A 501 -15.24 -15.95 7.96
C PRO A 501 -16.23 -16.95 7.37
N SER A 502 -16.53 -16.85 6.07
CA SER A 502 -17.52 -17.70 5.38
C SER A 502 -17.22 -19.20 5.45
N VAL A 503 -15.93 -19.57 5.38
CA VAL A 503 -15.46 -20.97 5.45
C VAL A 503 -14.85 -21.37 6.80
N LYS A 504 -14.71 -20.42 7.73
CA LYS A 504 -14.11 -20.59 9.07
C LYS A 504 -12.77 -21.33 9.05
N LYS A 505 -11.89 -20.95 8.12
CA LYS A 505 -10.55 -21.51 7.94
C LYS A 505 -9.51 -20.40 7.75
N TRP A 506 -8.27 -20.69 8.14
CA TRP A 506 -7.10 -19.98 7.63
C TRP A 506 -6.75 -20.50 6.24
N VAL A 507 -6.51 -19.58 5.32
CA VAL A 507 -5.96 -19.82 3.98
C VAL A 507 -4.61 -19.11 3.85
N GLU A 508 -3.73 -19.63 3.01
CA GLU A 508 -2.54 -18.91 2.55
C GLU A 508 -2.86 -18.24 1.20
N VAL A 509 -2.37 -17.01 0.98
CA VAL A 509 -2.74 -16.19 -0.18
C VAL A 509 -1.55 -16.09 -1.13
N SER A 510 -1.79 -16.30 -2.43
CA SER A 510 -0.76 -16.22 -3.47
C SER A 510 -0.45 -14.79 -3.93
N VAL A 511 0.58 -14.62 -4.75
CA VAL A 511 0.97 -13.33 -5.35
C VAL A 511 0.01 -12.90 -6.46
N ASN A 512 -0.67 -13.84 -7.13
CA ASN A 512 -1.84 -13.53 -7.97
C ASN A 512 -3.15 -13.34 -7.16
N GLY A 513 -3.16 -13.63 -5.85
CA GLY A 513 -4.32 -13.44 -4.96
C GLY A 513 -5.27 -14.62 -4.84
N PHE A 514 -4.88 -15.82 -5.28
CA PHE A 514 -5.67 -17.04 -5.06
C PHE A 514 -5.54 -17.57 -3.63
N MET A 515 -6.57 -18.27 -3.16
CA MET A 515 -6.55 -18.96 -1.87
C MET A 515 -5.95 -20.37 -1.98
N HIS A 516 -5.10 -20.71 -1.02
CA HIS A 516 -4.47 -22.02 -0.87
C HIS A 516 -4.62 -22.51 0.58
N GLU A 517 -4.51 -23.83 0.79
CA GLU A 517 -4.31 -24.36 2.15
C GLU A 517 -2.99 -23.85 2.74
N VAL A 518 -2.93 -23.70 4.06
CA VAL A 518 -1.70 -23.25 4.74
C VAL A 518 -0.64 -24.35 4.60
N ARG A 519 0.51 -24.01 4.00
CA ARG A 519 1.58 -24.98 3.70
C ARG A 519 2.02 -25.80 4.92
N SER A 520 2.32 -27.08 4.70
CA SER A 520 2.85 -28.00 5.73
C SER A 520 4.35 -27.88 5.97
N SER A 521 5.10 -27.33 5.02
CA SER A 521 6.55 -27.08 5.13
C SER A 521 6.96 -25.84 4.35
N ASP A 522 8.04 -25.18 4.77
CA ASP A 522 8.66 -24.13 3.97
C ASP A 522 9.16 -24.68 2.61
N GLY A 523 9.16 -23.81 1.59
CA GLY A 523 9.57 -24.18 0.22
C GLY A 523 8.49 -24.87 -0.63
N VAL A 524 7.30 -25.16 -0.08
CA VAL A 524 6.14 -25.74 -0.80
C VAL A 524 4.91 -24.85 -0.59
N ALA A 525 3.94 -24.88 -1.51
CA ALA A 525 2.64 -24.23 -1.37
C ALA A 525 1.54 -25.28 -1.10
N GLY A 526 0.49 -24.92 -0.36
CA GLY A 526 -0.66 -25.80 -0.15
C GLY A 526 -1.56 -25.92 -1.39
N GLU A 527 -2.52 -26.85 -1.34
CA GLU A 527 -3.46 -27.06 -2.44
C GLU A 527 -4.38 -25.85 -2.66
N ARG A 528 -4.84 -25.63 -3.90
CA ARG A 528 -5.66 -24.48 -4.28
C ARG A 528 -7.09 -24.64 -3.76
N ILE A 529 -7.58 -23.69 -2.96
CA ILE A 529 -8.93 -23.70 -2.41
C ILE A 529 -9.90 -23.05 -3.40
N GLY A 530 -10.61 -23.89 -4.16
CA GLY A 530 -11.66 -23.48 -5.08
C GLY A 530 -11.13 -22.98 -6.43
N THR A 531 -11.78 -23.40 -7.51
CA THR A 531 -11.42 -22.99 -8.87
C THR A 531 -11.71 -21.51 -9.08
N GLY A 532 -10.67 -20.71 -9.35
CA GLY A 532 -10.79 -19.27 -9.62
C GLY A 532 -11.10 -18.39 -8.40
N MET A 533 -11.21 -18.94 -7.19
CA MET A 533 -11.54 -18.13 -6.00
C MET A 533 -10.35 -17.27 -5.54
N LEU A 534 -10.49 -15.96 -5.71
CA LEU A 534 -9.58 -14.96 -5.14
C LEU A 534 -9.85 -14.75 -3.64
N ALA A 535 -8.83 -14.30 -2.91
CA ALA A 535 -8.88 -13.99 -1.49
C ALA A 535 -9.67 -12.68 -1.22
N LYS A 536 -11.00 -12.76 -1.33
CA LYS A 536 -11.93 -11.66 -1.03
C LYS A 536 -11.92 -11.36 0.47
N LEU A 537 -11.79 -10.09 0.84
CA LEU A 537 -11.95 -9.62 2.21
C LEU A 537 -13.46 -9.52 2.55
N GLU A 538 -13.87 -10.29 3.56
CA GLU A 538 -15.20 -10.26 4.18
C GLU A 538 -15.12 -9.50 5.52
N HIS A 539 -16.24 -8.99 6.04
CA HIS A 539 -16.25 -8.45 7.40
C HIS A 539 -15.81 -9.53 8.41
N GLY A 540 -14.75 -9.24 9.14
CA GLY A 540 -14.12 -10.19 10.07
C GLY A 540 -13.00 -11.04 9.46
N SER A 541 -12.62 -10.85 8.18
CA SER A 541 -11.40 -11.46 7.64
C SER A 541 -10.17 -10.94 8.37
N ILE A 542 -9.28 -11.83 8.82
CA ILE A 542 -8.07 -11.47 9.58
C ILE A 542 -6.84 -11.77 8.73
N ILE A 543 -6.09 -10.76 8.31
CA ILE A 543 -4.83 -10.89 7.59
C ILE A 543 -3.69 -11.06 8.60
N ASP A 544 -2.90 -12.13 8.50
CA ASP A 544 -1.61 -12.26 9.18
C ASP A 544 -0.46 -11.89 8.22
N LEU A 545 0.37 -10.94 8.66
CA LEU A 545 1.58 -10.51 7.96
C LEU A 545 2.86 -11.15 8.54
N SER A 546 2.76 -12.38 9.07
CA SER A 546 3.81 -13.09 9.80
C SER A 546 4.31 -12.34 11.03
N GLY A 547 3.40 -11.97 11.95
CA GLY A 547 3.75 -11.38 13.25
C GLY A 547 3.00 -10.10 13.64
N VAL A 548 2.12 -9.60 12.78
CA VAL A 548 1.02 -8.67 13.15
C VAL A 548 -0.21 -9.10 12.37
N GLN A 549 -1.36 -9.05 13.04
CA GLN A 549 -2.65 -9.37 12.45
C GLN A 549 -3.49 -8.10 12.27
N LEU A 550 -4.28 -8.07 11.19
CA LEU A 550 -5.20 -6.98 10.83
C LEU A 550 -6.58 -7.56 10.59
N ILE A 551 -7.62 -7.07 11.27
CA ILE A 551 -9.01 -7.44 10.98
C ILE A 551 -9.64 -6.43 10.01
N PHE A 552 -10.34 -6.92 8.99
CA PHE A 552 -11.08 -6.10 8.04
C PHE A 552 -12.54 -5.87 8.47
N GLN A 553 -13.02 -4.64 8.29
CA GLN A 553 -14.41 -4.26 8.49
C GLN A 553 -14.90 -3.51 7.26
N ASP A 554 -15.97 -4.02 6.63
CA ASP A 554 -16.57 -3.36 5.46
C ASP A 554 -17.27 -2.04 5.84
N PHE A 555 -17.59 -1.24 4.81
CA PHE A 555 -18.21 0.07 4.97
C PHE A 555 -19.59 0.05 5.66
N GLU A 556 -20.40 -1.00 5.52
CA GLU A 556 -21.72 -1.07 6.16
C GLU A 556 -21.58 -1.39 7.65
N HIS A 557 -20.69 -2.32 8.01
CA HIS A 557 -20.35 -2.59 9.41
C HIS A 557 -19.62 -1.39 10.05
N MET A 558 -18.88 -0.56 9.30
CA MET A 558 -18.36 0.72 9.79
C MET A 558 -19.46 1.75 10.12
N LYS A 559 -20.60 1.75 9.39
CA LYS A 559 -21.76 2.59 9.72
C LYS A 559 -22.51 2.06 10.95
N MET A 560 -22.79 0.76 10.97
CA MET A 560 -23.57 0.12 12.04
C MET A 560 -22.82 0.12 13.37
N ASN A 561 -21.53 -0.21 13.36
CA ASN A 561 -20.72 -0.29 14.57
C ASN A 561 -20.03 1.05 14.91
N LYS A 562 -20.62 2.19 14.54
CA LYS A 562 -20.23 3.48 15.14
C LYS A 562 -20.49 3.38 16.65
N PRO A 563 -19.52 3.75 17.52
CA PRO A 563 -19.79 3.84 18.95
C PRO A 563 -20.97 4.78 19.20
N SER A 564 -22.02 4.27 19.84
CA SER A 564 -23.08 5.12 20.37
C SER A 564 -22.50 6.08 21.40
N GLU A 565 -23.00 7.31 21.46
CA GLU A 565 -22.46 8.34 22.37
C GLU A 565 -22.74 8.05 23.87
N LYS A 566 -23.49 6.97 24.14
CA LYS A 566 -23.38 6.13 25.35
C LYS A 566 -21.96 5.57 25.45
N THR A 567 -21.07 6.44 25.90
CA THR A 567 -19.61 6.35 25.75
C THR A 567 -18.98 5.52 26.86
N LEU A 568 -17.67 5.27 26.74
CA LEU A 568 -16.86 4.71 27.82
C LEU A 568 -17.06 5.44 29.16
N GLY A 569 -17.37 6.75 29.11
CA GLY A 569 -17.70 7.56 30.29
C GLY A 569 -18.93 7.08 31.06
N GLU A 570 -19.96 6.56 30.40
CA GLU A 570 -21.11 5.94 31.09
C GLU A 570 -20.65 4.66 31.82
N PHE A 571 -19.96 3.75 31.12
CA PHE A 571 -19.47 2.51 31.72
C PHE A 571 -18.51 2.76 32.89
N PHE A 572 -17.55 3.68 32.75
CA PHE A 572 -16.63 4.03 33.83
C PHE A 572 -17.31 4.80 34.96
N GLY A 573 -18.33 5.60 34.66
CA GLY A 573 -19.22 6.22 35.64
C GLY A 573 -19.91 5.15 36.49
N ASP A 574 -20.62 4.21 35.84
CA ASP A 574 -21.31 3.10 36.51
C ASP A 574 -20.34 2.22 37.31
N PHE A 575 -19.19 1.82 36.74
CA PHE A 575 -18.17 1.05 37.43
C PHE A 575 -17.65 1.76 38.70
N ASN A 576 -17.38 3.06 38.62
CA ASN A 576 -16.95 3.86 39.78
C ASN A 576 -18.10 4.07 40.78
N ASN A 577 -19.34 4.19 40.31
CA ASN A 577 -20.55 4.31 41.14
C ASN A 577 -20.85 3.04 41.96
N LEU A 578 -20.38 1.85 41.53
CA LEU A 578 -20.43 0.63 42.34
C LEU A 578 -19.62 0.73 43.65
N ARG A 579 -18.69 1.70 43.77
CA ARG A 579 -17.84 1.95 44.97
C ARG A 579 -17.24 0.67 45.57
N LEU A 580 -16.75 -0.21 44.69
CA LEU A 580 -16.21 -1.52 45.05
C LEU A 580 -15.04 -1.38 46.03
N GLN A 581 -15.08 -2.04 47.18
CA GLN A 581 -13.95 -2.04 48.11
C GLN A 581 -12.94 -3.13 47.73
N CYS A 582 -11.66 -2.79 47.75
CA CYS A 582 -10.58 -3.76 47.60
C CYS A 582 -10.48 -4.61 48.87
N PRO A 583 -10.72 -5.93 48.81
CA PRO A 583 -10.65 -6.80 49.99
C PRO A 583 -9.22 -6.97 50.56
N VAL A 584 -8.19 -6.44 49.89
CA VAL A 584 -6.79 -6.52 50.32
C VAL A 584 -6.31 -5.22 51.00
N GLN A 585 -6.64 -4.06 50.42
CA GLN A 585 -6.18 -2.75 50.91
C GLN A 585 -7.28 -1.93 51.59
N LEU A 586 -8.53 -2.40 51.59
CA LEU A 586 -9.72 -1.72 52.15
C LEU A 586 -9.98 -0.32 51.56
N GLN A 587 -9.40 -0.03 50.41
CA GLN A 587 -9.60 1.19 49.62
C GLN A 587 -10.68 0.98 48.56
N THR A 588 -11.36 2.05 48.16
CA THR A 588 -12.32 2.00 47.05
C THR A 588 -11.58 1.85 45.73
N ILE A 589 -11.82 0.76 45.02
CA ILE A 589 -11.35 0.52 43.66
C ILE A 589 -12.01 1.57 42.75
N ARG A 590 -11.19 2.32 42.02
CA ARG A 590 -11.62 3.26 40.97
C ARG A 590 -10.95 2.88 39.65
N TYR A 591 -11.49 3.41 38.56
CA TYR A 591 -10.90 3.37 37.23
C TYR A 591 -10.76 4.82 36.73
N SER A 592 -9.52 5.29 36.60
CA SER A 592 -9.19 6.57 35.98
C SER A 592 -8.99 6.43 34.47
N HIS A 593 -9.43 7.43 33.70
CA HIS A 593 -9.26 7.45 32.26
C HIS A 593 -7.87 8.00 31.88
N GLY A 594 -6.92 7.09 31.64
CA GLY A 594 -5.52 7.41 31.33
C GLY A 594 -5.25 8.02 29.95
N SER A 595 -6.10 8.95 29.50
CA SER A 595 -5.84 9.89 28.40
C SER A 595 -6.81 11.07 28.48
N GLY A 596 -6.31 12.28 28.21
CA GLY A 596 -7.01 13.52 28.53
C GLY A 596 -7.98 14.04 27.46
N ARG A 597 -8.81 15.00 27.88
CA ARG A 597 -9.80 15.77 27.10
C ARG A 597 -10.98 14.95 26.54
N LEU A 598 -12.11 15.05 27.23
CA LEU A 598 -13.41 15.11 26.56
C LEU A 598 -13.36 16.20 25.47
N PRO A 599 -13.99 16.02 24.30
CA PRO A 599 -14.16 17.11 23.34
C PRO A 599 -14.94 18.24 24.01
N LYS A 600 -14.38 19.45 24.08
CA LYS A 600 -15.18 20.63 24.41
C LYS A 600 -16.21 20.81 23.29
N SER A 601 -17.49 20.78 23.64
CA SER A 601 -18.60 20.99 22.70
C SER A 601 -18.51 22.40 22.09
N THR A 602 -18.09 22.49 20.83
CA THR A 602 -18.04 23.75 20.08
C THR A 602 -19.44 24.13 19.59
N GLY A 603 -20.27 24.59 20.52
CA GLY A 603 -21.61 25.13 20.30
C GLY A 603 -21.98 25.93 21.56
N GLY A 604 -22.13 27.24 21.42
CA GLY A 604 -22.07 28.15 22.57
C GLY A 604 -23.40 28.82 22.94
N SER A 605 -23.48 29.22 24.20
CA SER A 605 -23.99 30.54 24.58
C SER A 605 -23.04 31.13 25.62
N GLU A 606 -23.04 32.45 25.75
CA GLU A 606 -22.39 33.13 26.88
C GLU A 606 -23.28 33.02 28.14
N ASP A 607 -22.85 33.64 29.26
CA ASP A 607 -23.49 33.61 30.60
C ASP A 607 -23.60 32.24 31.29
N TRP A 608 -22.50 31.82 31.93
CA TRP A 608 -22.52 31.07 33.19
C TRP A 608 -21.60 31.75 34.20
N LYS A 609 -22.06 31.92 35.45
CA LYS A 609 -21.34 32.70 36.48
C LYS A 609 -20.23 31.90 37.14
N GLU A 610 -19.16 32.59 37.52
CA GLU A 610 -17.87 32.00 37.90
C GLU A 610 -17.76 31.62 39.39
N ASP A 611 -18.84 31.76 40.17
CA ASP A 611 -18.82 31.76 41.64
C ASP A 611 -19.08 30.40 42.31
N ASP A 612 -19.80 29.47 41.67
CA ASP A 612 -20.20 28.18 42.27
C ASP A 612 -19.14 27.05 42.13
N ALA A 613 -17.99 27.34 41.53
CA ALA A 613 -16.95 26.35 41.20
C ALA A 613 -15.91 26.12 42.33
N LYS A 614 -16.31 26.22 43.60
CA LYS A 614 -15.42 26.12 44.77
C LYS A 614 -15.90 25.12 45.82
N GLU A 615 -15.61 23.83 45.59
CA GLU A 615 -15.14 22.86 46.61
C GLU A 615 -14.93 21.48 45.96
N ALA A 616 -13.80 21.29 45.28
CA ALA A 616 -13.33 19.99 44.80
C ALA A 616 -11.84 20.04 44.42
N ASP A 617 -10.96 20.38 45.38
CA ASP A 617 -9.51 20.31 45.17
C ASP A 617 -9.06 18.84 45.00
N TRP A 618 -8.97 18.39 43.75
CA TRP A 618 -8.43 17.08 43.37
C TRP A 618 -6.96 17.19 42.92
N GLU A 619 -6.11 17.81 43.74
CA GLU A 619 -4.66 17.76 43.56
C GLU A 619 -4.12 16.35 43.94
N ASP A 620 -4.30 15.40 43.03
CA ASP A 620 -3.57 14.11 43.00
C ASP A 620 -3.74 13.46 41.60
N ASP A 621 -2.76 13.66 40.71
CA ASP A 621 -2.79 13.17 39.31
C ASP A 621 -2.64 11.63 39.22
N ASP A 622 -2.21 10.96 40.30
CA ASP A 622 -2.05 9.50 40.42
C ASP A 622 -3.39 8.78 40.72
N ALA A 623 -4.45 9.15 39.99
CA ALA A 623 -5.80 8.66 40.22
C ALA A 623 -5.90 7.12 40.10
N TRP A 624 -6.16 6.47 41.24
CA TRP A 624 -6.29 5.02 41.48
C TRP A 624 -6.87 4.22 40.31
N THR A 625 -6.21 3.11 39.96
CA THR A 625 -6.62 2.23 38.86
C THR A 625 -7.02 0.83 39.33
N ALA A 626 -7.96 0.20 38.63
CA ALA A 626 -8.41 -1.14 38.92
C ALA A 626 -7.38 -2.18 38.42
N GLY A 627 -7.13 -3.20 39.24
CA GLY A 627 -6.28 -4.34 38.92
C GLY A 627 -7.09 -5.64 38.92
N VAL A 628 -6.69 -6.62 38.13
CA VAL A 628 -7.35 -7.92 38.01
C VAL A 628 -6.34 -9.05 37.97
N PHE A 629 -6.68 -10.21 38.54
CA PHE A 629 -5.92 -11.46 38.44
C PHE A 629 -6.51 -12.31 37.30
N PRO A 630 -5.95 -12.32 36.07
CA PRO A 630 -6.70 -12.79 34.90
C PRO A 630 -7.07 -14.29 34.91
N ALA A 631 -6.34 -15.14 35.64
CA ALA A 631 -6.66 -16.57 35.75
C ALA A 631 -7.84 -16.88 36.69
N CYS A 632 -8.29 -15.93 37.53
CA CYS A 632 -9.47 -16.09 38.39
C CYS A 632 -10.51 -14.96 38.27
N GLY A 633 -10.15 -13.83 37.65
CA GLY A 633 -11.04 -12.68 37.40
C GLY A 633 -11.26 -11.75 38.60
N HIS A 634 -10.70 -12.03 39.77
CA HIS A 634 -10.81 -11.18 40.96
C HIS A 634 -10.18 -9.80 40.73
N VAL A 635 -10.98 -8.76 41.00
CA VAL A 635 -10.57 -7.35 40.93
C VAL A 635 -10.11 -6.86 42.30
N VAL A 636 -9.03 -6.09 42.31
CA VAL A 636 -8.43 -5.38 43.45
C VAL A 636 -8.00 -3.97 43.01
N THR A 637 -7.44 -3.17 43.90
CA THR A 637 -6.64 -1.99 43.52
C THR A 637 -5.37 -2.42 42.78
N PHE A 638 -5.02 -1.70 41.70
CA PHE A 638 -3.75 -1.91 41.02
C PHE A 638 -2.64 -1.08 41.70
N ASN A 639 -1.48 -1.71 41.86
CA ASN A 639 -0.23 -1.09 42.26
C ASN A 639 0.91 -1.88 41.59
N GLU A 640 1.94 -1.21 41.08
CA GLU A 640 3.02 -1.88 40.36
C GLU A 640 3.82 -2.87 41.21
N ASP A 641 4.02 -2.59 42.51
CA ASP A 641 4.70 -3.51 43.43
C ASP A 641 3.85 -4.76 43.70
N MET A 642 2.53 -4.63 43.63
CA MET A 642 1.62 -5.78 43.66
C MET A 642 1.66 -6.58 42.35
N GLU A 643 1.86 -5.98 41.17
CA GLU A 643 2.13 -6.70 39.91
C GLU A 643 3.49 -7.40 39.91
N ARG A 644 4.53 -6.74 40.45
CA ARG A 644 5.88 -7.30 40.59
C ARG A 644 5.89 -8.48 41.58
N GLY A 645 5.29 -8.31 42.76
CA GLY A 645 5.38 -9.24 43.89
C GLY A 645 4.29 -10.31 43.99
N LEU A 646 3.04 -10.05 43.59
CA LEU A 646 1.95 -11.04 43.74
C LEU A 646 1.94 -12.00 42.55
N LEU A 647 2.39 -13.24 42.80
CA LEU A 647 2.39 -14.36 41.84
C LEU A 647 1.09 -15.18 41.86
N SER A 648 0.24 -14.96 42.88
CA SER A 648 -1.07 -15.58 43.02
C SER A 648 -2.09 -14.57 43.55
N CYS A 649 -3.37 -14.83 43.28
CA CYS A 649 -4.46 -14.01 43.80
C CYS A 649 -4.58 -14.17 45.34
N PRO A 650 -4.52 -13.10 46.14
CA PRO A 650 -4.58 -13.21 47.60
C PRO A 650 -5.94 -13.72 48.13
N LEU A 651 -7.00 -13.67 47.32
CA LEU A 651 -8.36 -14.05 47.72
C LEU A 651 -8.65 -15.54 47.53
N CYS A 652 -8.18 -16.13 46.42
CA CYS A 652 -8.47 -17.51 46.03
C CYS A 652 -7.21 -18.38 45.77
N ARG A 653 -6.01 -17.82 45.96
CA ARG A 653 -4.69 -18.45 45.79
C ARG A 653 -4.37 -19.02 44.40
N SER A 654 -5.23 -18.80 43.40
CA SER A 654 -4.96 -19.17 42.01
C SER A 654 -3.68 -18.49 41.51
N GLU A 655 -2.80 -19.26 40.89
CA GLU A 655 -1.57 -18.75 40.26
C GLU A 655 -1.93 -17.77 39.14
N SER A 656 -1.55 -16.51 39.33
CA SER A 656 -1.88 -15.39 38.46
C SER A 656 -1.12 -14.18 38.96
N ARG A 657 -0.41 -13.48 38.07
CA ARG A 657 0.07 -12.13 38.38
C ARG A 657 -1.09 -11.13 38.34
N LEU A 658 -1.01 -10.09 39.17
CA LEU A 658 -1.88 -8.94 39.05
C LEU A 658 -1.58 -8.20 37.73
N LYS A 659 -2.63 -7.72 37.05
CA LYS A 659 -2.54 -6.86 35.87
C LYS A 659 -3.45 -5.65 36.03
N LYS A 660 -3.08 -4.51 35.45
CA LYS A 660 -4.00 -3.37 35.31
C LYS A 660 -5.21 -3.82 34.48
N LEU A 661 -6.42 -3.69 35.02
CA LEU A 661 -7.66 -3.98 34.29
C LEU A 661 -7.72 -3.05 33.08
N SER A 662 -7.80 -3.61 31.88
CA SER A 662 -7.68 -2.82 30.64
C SER A 662 -8.94 -2.96 29.80
N ILE A 663 -9.88 -2.04 29.99
CA ILE A 663 -11.10 -1.95 29.20
C ILE A 663 -10.79 -1.16 27.92
N SER A 664 -11.22 -1.67 26.77
CA SER A 664 -10.98 -1.05 25.45
C SER A 664 -12.10 -1.40 24.49
N PHE A 665 -12.56 -0.42 23.73
CA PHE A 665 -13.66 -0.60 22.77
C PHE A 665 -13.18 -0.36 21.36
N THR A 666 -13.01 -1.46 20.65
CA THR A 666 -12.57 -1.49 19.26
C THR A 666 -13.72 -2.12 18.47
N PRO A 667 -14.58 -1.34 17.76
CA PRO A 667 -15.83 -1.87 17.20
C PRO A 667 -15.67 -2.95 16.12
N ALA A 668 -14.49 -3.03 15.49
CA ALA A 668 -14.10 -4.10 14.58
C ALA A 668 -13.78 -5.43 15.29
N VAL A 669 -13.58 -5.41 16.61
CA VAL A 669 -13.15 -6.54 17.45
C VAL A 669 -14.27 -7.03 18.38
N THR A 670 -15.13 -6.12 18.87
CA THR A 670 -16.18 -6.44 19.86
C THR A 670 -17.53 -6.81 19.27
N TYR A 671 -17.77 -6.59 17.97
CA TYR A 671 -18.99 -6.99 17.26
C TYR A 671 -20.31 -6.54 17.92
N ALA A 672 -20.44 -5.22 18.13
CA ALA A 672 -21.61 -4.53 18.70
C ALA A 672 -22.02 -4.90 20.15
N ASP A 673 -21.40 -5.91 20.76
CA ASP A 673 -21.53 -6.27 22.17
C ASP A 673 -20.50 -5.47 23.00
N THR A 674 -20.97 -4.72 24.00
CA THR A 674 -20.19 -3.65 24.66
C THR A 674 -20.14 -3.74 26.18
N THR A 675 -20.60 -4.81 26.82
CA THR A 675 -20.53 -4.94 28.29
C THR A 675 -19.37 -5.84 28.70
N PRO A 676 -18.24 -5.28 29.21
CA PRO A 676 -17.09 -6.08 29.61
C PRO A 676 -17.39 -6.86 30.90
N THR A 677 -17.59 -8.16 30.74
CA THR A 677 -17.95 -9.12 31.80
C THR A 677 -16.83 -10.13 32.09
N HIS A 678 -15.85 -10.23 31.19
CA HIS A 678 -14.76 -11.20 31.22
C HIS A 678 -13.41 -10.52 30.94
N VAL A 679 -12.31 -11.16 31.32
CA VAL A 679 -10.94 -10.73 31.06
C VAL A 679 -10.11 -11.83 30.42
N PHE A 680 -9.33 -11.48 29.40
CA PHE A 680 -8.35 -12.36 28.77
C PHE A 680 -7.16 -12.65 29.69
N ASN A 681 -6.80 -13.92 29.81
CA ASN A 681 -5.67 -14.41 30.59
C ASN A 681 -4.49 -14.71 29.65
N PRO A 682 -3.27 -14.17 29.87
CA PRO A 682 -2.75 -13.52 31.09
C PRO A 682 -2.68 -11.98 31.07
N CYS A 683 -3.35 -11.30 30.14
CA CYS A 683 -3.14 -9.86 29.92
C CYS A 683 -4.07 -8.91 30.68
N GLY A 684 -5.22 -9.36 31.20
CA GLY A 684 -6.16 -8.52 31.94
C GLY A 684 -6.98 -7.54 31.07
N CYS A 685 -6.96 -7.72 29.75
CA CYS A 685 -7.83 -6.96 28.84
C CYS A 685 -9.27 -7.46 28.95
N ALA A 686 -10.22 -6.54 29.14
CA ALA A 686 -11.61 -6.85 29.42
C ALA A 686 -12.49 -6.82 28.15
N ALA A 687 -13.45 -7.74 28.07
CA ALA A 687 -14.38 -7.87 26.95
C ALA A 687 -15.70 -8.54 27.39
N SER A 688 -16.69 -8.59 26.50
CA SER A 688 -17.88 -9.42 26.71
C SER A 688 -17.53 -10.92 26.63
N LEU A 689 -18.42 -11.78 27.15
CA LEU A 689 -18.28 -13.24 27.04
C LEU A 689 -18.10 -13.68 25.59
N ARG A 690 -18.99 -13.23 24.69
CA ARG A 690 -18.99 -13.58 23.26
C ARG A 690 -17.70 -13.18 22.55
N CYS A 691 -17.14 -12.02 22.91
CA CYS A 691 -15.85 -11.57 22.42
C CYS A 691 -14.71 -12.47 22.94
N CYS A 692 -14.71 -12.79 24.24
CA CYS A 692 -13.73 -13.71 24.83
C CYS A 692 -13.78 -15.12 24.22
N GLU A 693 -14.97 -15.66 23.94
CA GLU A 693 -15.16 -16.97 23.29
C GLU A 693 -14.66 -16.97 21.85
N PHE A 694 -15.10 -16.02 21.02
CA PHE A 694 -14.71 -15.93 19.61
C PHE A 694 -13.18 -15.85 19.42
N TRP A 695 -12.53 -14.92 20.13
CA TRP A 695 -11.09 -14.73 20.04
C TRP A 695 -10.28 -15.83 20.73
N SER A 696 -10.92 -16.61 21.61
CA SER A 696 -10.32 -17.80 22.23
C SER A 696 -10.20 -18.98 21.28
N ASP A 697 -11.05 -19.09 20.26
CA ASP A 697 -11.08 -20.26 19.38
C ASP A 697 -10.34 -20.04 18.06
N ILE A 698 -10.13 -18.79 17.66
CA ILE A 698 -9.24 -18.44 16.54
C ILE A 698 -7.77 -18.57 16.99
N LYS A 699 -7.21 -19.77 16.79
CA LYS A 699 -5.76 -20.00 16.84
C LYS A 699 -5.10 -19.36 15.62
N ILE A 700 -4.09 -18.52 15.81
CA ILE A 700 -3.36 -17.92 14.68
C ILE A 700 -2.47 -19.00 14.04
N LYS A 701 -2.58 -19.18 12.71
CA LYS A 701 -1.76 -20.15 11.97
C LYS A 701 -0.44 -19.54 11.53
N HIS A 702 0.66 -20.03 12.11
CA HIS A 702 2.02 -19.60 11.79
C HIS A 702 2.70 -20.53 10.76
N PRO A 703 3.82 -20.10 10.11
CA PRO A 703 4.61 -21.02 9.31
C PRO A 703 5.23 -22.13 10.18
N PRO A 704 5.52 -23.32 9.62
CA PRO A 704 6.06 -24.48 10.34
C PRO A 704 7.53 -24.27 10.78
N THR A 705 7.73 -23.34 11.70
CA THR A 705 9.01 -22.91 12.26
C THR A 705 8.94 -22.98 13.79
N PRO A 706 9.95 -23.53 14.50
CA PRO A 706 9.82 -23.86 15.94
C PRO A 706 9.59 -22.69 16.90
N ALA A 707 9.66 -21.45 16.42
CA ALA A 707 9.54 -20.23 17.24
C ALA A 707 8.10 -19.75 17.46
N PHE A 708 7.12 -20.29 16.72
CA PHE A 708 5.72 -19.88 16.79
C PHE A 708 4.81 -21.09 17.09
N THR A 709 3.70 -20.85 17.80
CA THR A 709 2.74 -21.89 18.20
C THR A 709 1.33 -21.47 17.81
N ASP A 710 0.49 -22.45 17.44
CA ASP A 710 -0.92 -22.24 17.09
C ASP A 710 -1.77 -21.92 18.33
N VAL A 711 -1.59 -20.71 18.86
CA VAL A 711 -2.31 -20.18 20.03
C VAL A 711 -3.30 -19.08 19.65
N PRO A 712 -4.41 -18.94 20.40
CA PRO A 712 -5.25 -17.76 20.32
C PRO A 712 -4.58 -16.57 21.01
N ILE A 713 -4.95 -15.36 20.60
CA ILE A 713 -4.37 -14.09 21.11
C ILE A 713 -5.47 -13.16 21.63
N CYS A 714 -5.14 -12.32 22.61
CA CYS A 714 -5.99 -11.19 22.97
C CYS A 714 -5.99 -10.18 21.81
N PRO A 715 -7.15 -9.84 21.20
CA PRO A 715 -7.20 -8.93 20.05
C PRO A 715 -6.82 -7.49 20.40
N PHE A 716 -6.91 -7.11 21.68
CA PHE A 716 -6.59 -5.76 22.16
C PHE A 716 -5.09 -5.54 22.38
N CYS A 717 -4.29 -6.58 22.61
CA CYS A 717 -2.86 -6.42 22.94
C CYS A 717 -1.92 -7.42 22.27
N ALA A 718 -2.45 -8.31 21.42
CA ALA A 718 -1.74 -9.42 20.76
C ALA A 718 -0.97 -10.37 21.70
N THR A 719 -1.28 -10.36 23.00
CA THR A 719 -0.70 -11.32 23.96
C THR A 719 -1.33 -12.69 23.75
N ASN A 720 -0.50 -13.72 23.55
CA ASN A 720 -0.90 -15.12 23.53
C ASN A 720 -1.72 -15.46 24.78
N LEU A 721 -2.88 -16.09 24.60
CA LEU A 721 -3.74 -16.49 25.72
C LEU A 721 -3.23 -17.76 26.38
N ASP A 722 -3.55 -17.91 27.66
CA ASP A 722 -3.23 -19.12 28.42
C ASP A 722 -3.94 -20.35 27.83
N GLN A 723 -3.20 -21.44 27.65
CA GLN A 723 -3.70 -22.65 26.97
C GLN A 723 -4.69 -23.45 27.84
N SER A 724 -4.62 -23.34 29.17
CA SER A 724 -5.51 -24.03 30.10
C SER A 724 -6.80 -23.26 30.37
N LYS A 725 -6.70 -21.93 30.50
CA LYS A 725 -7.82 -21.05 30.81
C LYS A 725 -7.63 -19.67 30.18
N LYS A 726 -8.04 -19.55 28.92
CA LYS A 726 -7.87 -18.38 28.04
C LYS A 726 -8.51 -17.07 28.58
N PHE A 727 -9.55 -17.16 29.41
CA PHE A 727 -10.23 -16.02 30.02
C PHE A 727 -10.95 -16.38 31.34
N SER A 728 -11.34 -15.37 32.13
CA SER A 728 -12.16 -15.50 33.34
C SER A 728 -13.29 -14.47 33.39
N ARG A 729 -14.43 -14.80 34.00
CA ARG A 729 -15.46 -13.82 34.39
C ARG A 729 -14.89 -12.86 35.44
N ILE A 730 -15.21 -11.58 35.34
CA ILE A 730 -14.78 -10.55 36.31
C ILE A 730 -15.51 -10.78 37.64
N ILE A 731 -14.79 -10.76 38.77
CA ILE A 731 -15.32 -10.96 40.13
C ILE A 731 -14.94 -9.75 41.00
N THR A 732 -15.95 -9.12 41.61
CA THR A 732 -15.77 -7.87 42.38
C THR A 732 -16.18 -8.08 43.84
N GLY A 733 -15.19 -8.25 44.73
CA GLY A 733 -15.42 -8.55 46.15
C GLY A 733 -15.60 -10.06 46.45
N HIS A 734 -15.94 -10.37 47.71
CA HIS A 734 -16.08 -11.74 48.21
C HIS A 734 -17.48 -12.34 47.95
N GLU A 735 -17.78 -12.69 46.70
CA GLU A 735 -18.94 -13.55 46.38
C GLU A 735 -18.63 -15.04 46.62
N VAL A 736 -18.22 -15.39 47.85
CA VAL A 736 -17.99 -16.78 48.27
C VAL A 736 -19.28 -17.32 48.88
N LYS A 737 -20.08 -18.04 48.08
CA LYS A 737 -21.05 -19.00 48.61
C LYS A 737 -20.43 -20.39 48.63
N ILE A 738 -20.29 -20.91 49.85
CA ILE A 738 -19.98 -22.30 50.14
C ILE A 738 -21.30 -23.07 50.02
N GLY A 739 -21.34 -24.10 49.18
CA GLY A 739 -22.45 -25.04 49.09
C GLY A 739 -22.56 -25.89 50.36
N GLU A 740 -23.69 -26.58 50.53
CA GLU A 740 -23.92 -27.45 51.70
C GLU A 740 -22.96 -28.67 51.75
N ASP A 741 -22.26 -28.92 50.64
CA ASP A 741 -21.20 -29.91 50.42
C ASP A 741 -19.77 -29.32 50.47
N GLY A 742 -19.63 -28.00 50.58
CA GLY A 742 -18.35 -27.28 50.47
C GLY A 742 -17.99 -26.78 49.06
N GLY A 743 -18.81 -27.06 48.04
CA GLY A 743 -18.57 -26.66 46.65
C GLY A 743 -18.81 -25.16 46.39
N ILE A 744 -18.12 -24.57 45.41
CA ILE A 744 -18.34 -23.18 44.98
C ILE A 744 -19.38 -23.15 43.85
N ILE A 745 -20.54 -22.53 44.09
CA ILE A 745 -21.63 -22.40 43.12
C ILE A 745 -21.97 -20.92 42.92
N GLY A 746 -21.74 -20.39 41.71
CA GLY A 746 -21.90 -18.97 41.38
C GLY A 746 -23.23 -18.63 40.70
N LEU A 747 -23.67 -17.36 40.79
CA LEU A 747 -24.87 -16.86 40.12
C LEU A 747 -24.70 -15.41 39.58
N GLN A 748 -25.80 -14.76 39.20
CA GLN A 748 -25.83 -13.54 38.38
C GLN A 748 -25.36 -12.27 39.10
N SER A 749 -24.68 -11.40 38.36
CA SER A 749 -24.23 -10.05 38.77
C SER A 749 -25.02 -8.97 38.01
N LYS A 750 -25.23 -7.79 38.61
CA LYS A 750 -25.97 -6.64 38.02
C LYS A 750 -25.26 -5.92 36.85
N LEU A 751 -24.54 -6.66 36.01
CA LEU A 751 -23.80 -6.18 34.82
C LEU A 751 -24.22 -6.99 33.58
N SER A 752 -25.49 -7.40 33.52
CA SER A 752 -26.14 -8.18 32.47
C SER A 752 -27.49 -7.57 32.12
#